data_AF-A0A246BD41-F1
#
_entry.id   AF-A0A246BD41-F1
#
_cell.length_a   1.000
_cell.length_b   1.000
_cell.length_c   1.000
_cell.angle_alpha   90.00
_cell.angle_beta   90.00
_cell.angle_gamma   90.00
#
_symmetry.space_group_name_H-M   'P 1'
#
loop_
_entity.id
_entity.type
_entity.pdbx_description
1 polymer ?
#
loop_
_entity_poly.entity_id
_entity_poly.type
_entity_poly.pdbx_seq_one_letter_code
_entity_poly.pdbx_strand_id
1 'polypeptide(L)'
;MNAEKERMLDESWKKWGPYVSNRQWGTVREDYSSDGNAWDYTSYESALSRSYRWNEDGIAGICDHHQKLCFAFSFWNRRDKMVKERFFGLSNHQGNHGEDIKEIFYYLDNTPTHSYMKMVYKYPINEFPYDQLINENARRSKKEPEFEIIDTQIFKNSEYFDIFIEYAKASQDDFLIRVTAVNRSNKKASLVILPTLWFRNNWSWGYERPQPKLKSSVKGIIDIEHHNNSMKKLYAKDKNATLFCDNETNSPKLFNTPSENQYFKDGINEYLVNGKESAINPEKTGTKASFYVDTELEAGESQSFDFRLSAADLEDAFFDFDTIFNLRKKETEESYHEIQHEIENEEEKNIQRQAFAGLLWNKQFYHYDVSKWLKGDPKYKANRNFNQFVRNTEWEHMQNKDIISMPDKWEYPWFATWDLAFHCVPFAILDSAFAKCQLKLLTKEWYIHPNGQLPAYEWDFSDVNPPVHAWSTFRVFKIDEKINGKPDIPFLESVFQKLLLNFTWWVNRKDKKGNNVFGGGFLGLDNIGAFDRNMQFKNGDHLEQADGTSWMAMFALNMMRISMELALYNPVYEDMAIKFFEHYLYIAAAMENLGETRNGLWNEEDGFFYDVLQLNNGDSISLKLRSIVGLIPMFAVEIIEHDILEKLPNFTKRMQWILKNKPDLANLVSHWEVEGKGGKHLMSILRKTRLTRILNRMVDEKEFLSDYGIRSMSKIYEENPFKFSVDGQDFTVKYTPAESDSRMFGGNSNWRGPIWFPINFLIVESLQRFHYYYGDSMKIEFPTNSGEMKDLLHVSENLSKRLYSIFAKNENGERAFNGGNYILNHDEHFKDYIMFYEYFNGDTGMGIGASHQTGWTATIAKLLQPTNSVKGKFS
;
A
#
# COMPACT_ATOMS: atom_id res chain seq x y z
N MET A 1 25.68 -7.52 16.53
CA MET A 1 24.90 -7.05 15.38
C MET A 1 24.86 -8.19 14.40
N ASN A 2 23.67 -8.63 13.96
CA ASN A 2 23.56 -9.74 13.00
C ASN A 2 24.06 -9.32 11.60
N ALA A 3 24.28 -10.30 10.72
CA ALA A 3 24.86 -10.06 9.38
C ALA A 3 24.00 -9.12 8.51
N GLU A 4 22.67 -9.17 8.62
CA GLU A 4 21.78 -8.32 7.85
C GLU A 4 21.89 -6.85 8.28
N LYS A 5 21.93 -6.59 9.60
CA LYS A 5 22.15 -5.24 10.14
C LYS A 5 23.51 -4.66 9.74
N GLU A 6 24.55 -5.48 9.62
CA GLU A 6 25.85 -5.04 9.11
C GLU A 6 25.76 -4.61 7.64
N ARG A 7 25.06 -5.38 6.78
CA ARG A 7 24.84 -4.99 5.38
C ARG A 7 24.02 -3.71 5.23
N MET A 8 23.05 -3.48 6.12
CA MET A 8 22.23 -2.27 6.08
C MET A 8 23.04 -0.98 6.27
N LEU A 9 24.28 -1.07 6.79
CA LEU A 9 25.20 0.07 6.89
C LEU A 9 25.79 0.47 5.53
N ASP A 10 25.72 -0.40 4.53
CA ASP A 10 26.20 -0.19 3.18
C ASP A 10 25.04 -0.18 2.18
N GLU A 11 24.63 1.03 1.78
CA GLU A 11 23.54 1.27 0.83
C GLU A 11 23.74 0.60 -0.54
N SER A 12 24.97 0.22 -0.90
CA SER A 12 25.22 -0.48 -2.17
C SER A 12 24.55 -1.86 -2.22
N TRP A 13 24.27 -2.50 -1.07
CA TRP A 13 23.47 -3.73 -1.03
C TRP A 13 22.05 -3.53 -1.54
N LYS A 14 21.46 -2.33 -1.38
CA LYS A 14 20.09 -2.01 -1.82
C LYS A 14 20.03 -1.56 -3.29
N LYS A 15 21.17 -1.49 -3.99
CA LYS A 15 21.26 -1.12 -5.41
C LYS A 15 20.35 -1.96 -6.30
N TRP A 16 20.17 -3.24 -5.96
CA TRP A 16 19.33 -4.20 -6.64
C TRP A 16 18.31 -4.80 -5.66
N GLY A 17 17.09 -5.00 -6.14
CA GLY A 17 16.00 -5.56 -5.34
C GLY A 17 14.80 -5.94 -6.21
N PRO A 18 13.68 -6.33 -5.59
CA PRO A 18 12.45 -6.76 -6.26
C PRO A 18 11.65 -5.59 -6.86
N TYR A 19 12.35 -4.64 -7.48
CA TYR A 19 11.85 -3.33 -7.89
C TYR A 19 11.07 -3.35 -9.22
N VAL A 20 10.99 -4.50 -9.88
CA VAL A 20 10.16 -4.70 -11.07
C VAL A 20 8.69 -4.81 -10.63
N SER A 21 7.81 -4.14 -11.37
CA SER A 21 6.37 -4.18 -11.12
C SER A 21 5.78 -5.56 -11.45
N ASN A 22 4.65 -5.92 -10.84
CA ASN A 22 3.87 -7.08 -11.29
C ASN A 22 2.96 -6.71 -12.49
N ARG A 23 2.63 -5.41 -12.64
CA ARG A 23 1.82 -4.86 -13.73
C ARG A 23 2.32 -3.49 -14.19
N GLN A 24 2.53 -3.30 -15.48
CA GLN A 24 2.80 -1.97 -16.07
C GLN A 24 1.77 -1.54 -17.12
N TRP A 25 1.00 -2.47 -17.67
CA TRP A 25 -0.16 -2.15 -18.50
C TRP A 25 -1.29 -1.51 -17.67
N GLY A 26 -2.17 -0.75 -18.33
CA GLY A 26 -3.28 -0.05 -17.68
C GLY A 26 -2.90 1.13 -16.76
N THR A 27 -1.63 1.54 -16.69
CA THR A 27 -1.18 2.68 -15.85
C THR A 27 -1.32 4.03 -16.55
N VAL A 28 -1.52 5.11 -15.77
CA VAL A 28 -1.65 6.49 -16.30
C VAL A 28 -0.38 6.91 -17.03
N ARG A 29 0.79 6.58 -16.48
CA ARG A 29 2.08 6.91 -17.09
C ARG A 29 2.26 6.27 -18.47
N GLU A 30 1.65 5.12 -18.75
CA GLU A 30 1.66 4.49 -20.10
C GLU A 30 0.45 4.89 -20.97
N ASP A 31 -0.39 5.81 -20.51
CA ASP A 31 -1.57 6.27 -21.24
C ASP A 31 -1.26 7.46 -22.16
N TYR A 32 -1.42 7.25 -23.46
CA TYR A 32 -1.36 8.30 -24.49
C TYR A 32 -2.63 8.38 -25.33
N SER A 33 -3.75 7.86 -24.80
CA SER A 33 -5.08 8.03 -25.37
C SER A 33 -5.50 9.51 -25.38
N SER A 34 -6.50 9.83 -26.21
CA SER A 34 -7.08 11.17 -26.28
C SER A 34 -8.12 11.45 -25.19
N ASP A 35 -8.65 10.41 -24.55
CA ASP A 35 -9.77 10.47 -23.60
C ASP A 35 -9.40 10.06 -22.17
N GLY A 36 -8.16 9.63 -21.93
CA GLY A 36 -7.67 9.23 -20.61
C GLY A 36 -7.97 7.77 -20.25
N ASN A 37 -8.28 6.92 -21.23
CA ASN A 37 -8.54 5.49 -21.05
C ASN A 37 -7.24 4.67 -21.05
N ALA A 38 -6.56 4.66 -19.91
CA ALA A 38 -5.30 3.94 -19.72
C ALA A 38 -5.40 2.42 -19.94
N TRP A 39 -6.52 1.82 -19.53
CA TRP A 39 -6.76 0.37 -19.57
C TRP A 39 -6.83 -0.18 -21.00
N ASP A 40 -7.58 0.50 -21.88
CA ASP A 40 -7.72 0.06 -23.27
C ASP A 40 -6.56 0.54 -24.15
N TYR A 41 -5.88 1.62 -23.78
CA TYR A 41 -4.74 2.13 -24.54
C TYR A 41 -3.53 1.19 -24.47
N THR A 42 -3.21 0.69 -23.27
CA THR A 42 -2.17 -0.31 -23.02
C THR A 42 -2.80 -1.50 -22.29
N SER A 43 -3.44 -2.40 -23.03
CA SER A 43 -4.09 -3.62 -22.51
C SER A 43 -3.10 -4.75 -22.20
N TYR A 44 -3.55 -5.78 -21.48
CA TYR A 44 -2.80 -7.00 -21.20
C TYR A 44 -2.26 -7.69 -22.48
N GLU A 45 -3.10 -7.79 -23.52
CA GLU A 45 -2.73 -8.40 -24.81
C GLU A 45 -1.69 -7.56 -25.54
N SER A 46 -1.87 -6.24 -25.56
CA SER A 46 -0.94 -5.33 -26.25
C SER A 46 0.43 -5.27 -25.56
N ALA A 47 0.46 -5.48 -24.24
CA ALA A 47 1.67 -5.44 -23.42
C ALA A 47 2.73 -6.47 -23.82
N LEU A 48 2.31 -7.62 -24.36
CA LEU A 48 3.19 -8.66 -24.88
C LEU A 48 4.09 -8.11 -25.98
N SER A 49 3.52 -7.26 -26.83
CA SER A 49 4.14 -6.74 -28.05
C SER A 49 4.59 -5.29 -27.93
N ARG A 50 4.37 -4.62 -26.78
CA ARG A 50 4.67 -3.19 -26.56
C ARG A 50 5.80 -2.99 -25.55
N SER A 51 6.82 -2.24 -25.92
CA SER A 51 7.85 -1.77 -24.99
C SER A 51 7.31 -0.63 -24.13
N TYR A 52 7.55 -0.67 -22.83
CA TYR A 52 7.11 0.37 -21.91
C TYR A 52 8.06 1.56 -21.91
N ARG A 53 7.50 2.76 -21.66
CA ARG A 53 8.29 3.98 -21.61
C ARG A 53 8.85 4.24 -20.22
N TRP A 54 8.03 4.05 -19.20
CA TRP A 54 8.27 4.60 -17.87
C TRP A 54 8.81 3.57 -16.91
N ASN A 55 8.34 2.33 -17.01
CA ASN A 55 8.68 1.22 -16.11
C ASN A 55 8.85 -0.10 -16.87
N GLU A 56 8.95 -1.22 -16.16
CA GLU A 56 8.89 -2.60 -16.68
C GLU A 56 8.10 -3.50 -15.71
N ASP A 57 7.53 -4.60 -16.22
CA ASP A 57 6.86 -5.63 -15.42
C ASP A 57 7.42 -7.04 -15.65
N GLY A 58 7.22 -7.92 -14.67
CA GLY A 58 7.66 -9.32 -14.76
C GLY A 58 7.45 -10.12 -13.48
N ILE A 59 7.31 -11.45 -13.61
CA ILE A 59 7.08 -12.35 -12.47
C ILE A 59 8.37 -12.52 -11.65
N ALA A 60 8.26 -12.24 -10.35
CA ALA A 60 9.37 -12.31 -9.38
C ALA A 60 10.59 -11.48 -9.81
N GLY A 61 10.37 -10.36 -10.50
CA GLY A 61 11.43 -9.62 -11.15
C GLY A 61 12.33 -8.82 -10.21
N ILE A 62 13.61 -8.75 -10.54
CA ILE A 62 14.61 -7.88 -9.92
C ILE A 62 15.18 -6.90 -10.93
N CYS A 63 15.54 -5.70 -10.48
CA CYS A 63 16.29 -4.75 -11.29
C CYS A 63 17.17 -3.85 -10.43
N ASP A 64 18.09 -3.13 -11.07
CA ASP A 64 18.81 -2.06 -10.41
C ASP A 64 17.87 -0.89 -10.08
N HIS A 65 18.25 -0.03 -9.14
CA HIS A 65 17.45 1.11 -8.68
C HIS A 65 17.18 2.19 -9.76
N HIS A 66 17.76 2.08 -10.96
CA HIS A 66 17.40 2.90 -12.11
C HIS A 66 16.63 2.13 -13.19
N GLN A 67 16.32 0.85 -12.94
CA GLN A 67 15.69 -0.10 -13.84
C GLN A 67 16.28 -0.01 -15.25
N LYS A 68 17.61 -0.16 -15.33
CA LYS A 68 18.32 -0.24 -16.61
C LYS A 68 18.32 -1.68 -17.11
N LEU A 69 18.62 -2.63 -16.22
CA LEU A 69 18.61 -4.05 -16.50
C LEU A 69 17.64 -4.77 -15.55
N CYS A 70 16.75 -5.56 -16.13
CA CYS A 70 15.76 -6.35 -15.42
C CYS A 70 16.04 -7.83 -15.64
N PHE A 71 15.76 -8.62 -14.60
CA PHE A 71 15.70 -10.08 -14.66
C PHE A 71 14.38 -10.53 -14.07
N ALA A 72 13.69 -11.48 -14.70
CA ALA A 72 12.47 -12.08 -14.19
C ALA A 72 12.27 -13.47 -14.79
N PHE A 73 11.30 -14.21 -14.27
CA PHE A 73 10.91 -15.50 -14.83
C PHE A 73 9.70 -15.36 -15.75
N SER A 74 9.61 -16.28 -16.71
CA SER A 74 8.40 -16.52 -17.48
C SER A 74 8.18 -18.02 -17.61
N PHE A 75 6.91 -18.41 -17.73
CA PHE A 75 6.52 -19.82 -17.69
C PHE A 75 5.59 -20.17 -18.84
N TRP A 76 5.64 -21.41 -19.30
CA TRP A 76 4.67 -21.93 -20.27
C TRP A 76 4.45 -23.43 -20.05
N ASN A 77 3.20 -23.80 -19.77
CA ASN A 77 2.76 -25.19 -19.57
C ASN A 77 2.55 -25.96 -20.89
N ARG A 78 2.97 -25.40 -22.03
CA ARG A 78 2.72 -25.90 -23.41
C ARG A 78 1.25 -25.92 -23.86
N ARG A 79 0.36 -25.30 -23.09
CA ARG A 79 -1.08 -25.27 -23.35
C ARG A 79 -1.63 -23.85 -23.42
N ASP A 80 -1.08 -22.94 -22.62
CA ASP A 80 -1.49 -21.54 -22.60
C ASP A 80 -1.30 -20.88 -23.97
N LYS A 81 -2.24 -20.01 -24.34
CA LYS A 81 -2.20 -19.19 -25.57
C LYS A 81 -1.03 -18.20 -25.64
N MET A 82 -0.26 -18.04 -24.57
CA MET A 82 0.91 -17.18 -24.50
C MET A 82 1.87 -17.64 -23.39
N VAL A 83 3.13 -17.25 -23.50
CA VAL A 83 4.10 -17.34 -22.41
C VAL A 83 3.68 -16.41 -21.28
N LYS A 84 3.62 -16.93 -20.06
CA LYS A 84 3.29 -16.17 -18.85
C LYS A 84 4.49 -15.34 -18.41
N GLU A 85 4.64 -14.15 -18.98
CA GLU A 85 5.69 -13.17 -18.59
C GLU A 85 5.27 -12.27 -17.42
N ARG A 86 3.95 -12.10 -17.23
CA ARG A 86 3.34 -11.21 -16.25
C ARG A 86 2.02 -11.80 -15.76
N PHE A 87 1.66 -11.52 -14.51
CA PHE A 87 0.41 -12.00 -13.92
C PHE A 87 -0.81 -11.42 -14.66
N PHE A 88 -1.78 -12.28 -14.91
CA PHE A 88 -3.05 -11.92 -15.51
C PHE A 88 -4.05 -11.42 -14.48
N GLY A 89 -4.94 -10.54 -14.93
CA GLY A 89 -6.12 -10.10 -14.18
C GLY A 89 -6.96 -9.17 -15.05
N LEU A 90 -8.04 -8.67 -14.46
CA LEU A 90 -9.07 -7.91 -15.14
C LEU A 90 -8.76 -6.41 -15.13
N SER A 91 -9.13 -5.71 -16.20
CA SER A 91 -9.21 -4.25 -16.17
C SER A 91 -10.41 -3.78 -15.36
N ASN A 92 -10.42 -2.50 -14.99
CA ASN A 92 -11.52 -1.90 -14.21
C ASN A 92 -12.92 -2.12 -14.82
N HIS A 93 -13.03 -2.23 -16.15
CA HIS A 93 -14.30 -2.44 -16.84
C HIS A 93 -14.67 -3.92 -17.02
N GLN A 94 -13.71 -4.84 -16.86
CA GLN A 94 -13.91 -6.28 -17.03
C GLN A 94 -14.39 -6.96 -15.74
N GLY A 95 -13.91 -6.52 -14.57
CA GLY A 95 -14.40 -7.04 -13.30
C GLY A 95 -15.80 -6.54 -12.97
N ASN A 96 -16.60 -7.39 -12.32
CA ASN A 96 -17.86 -6.93 -11.75
C ASN A 96 -17.60 -5.92 -10.63
N HIS A 97 -16.49 -6.02 -9.89
CA HIS A 97 -16.11 -5.08 -8.83
C HIS A 97 -14.97 -4.12 -9.19
N GLY A 98 -14.02 -4.49 -10.02
CA GLY A 98 -13.04 -3.53 -10.54
C GLY A 98 -11.89 -4.22 -11.26
N GLU A 99 -10.71 -3.61 -11.21
CA GLU A 99 -9.48 -4.33 -11.51
C GLU A 99 -9.21 -5.39 -10.45
N ASP A 100 -8.72 -6.55 -10.89
CA ASP A 100 -8.76 -7.76 -10.07
C ASP A 100 -7.77 -8.80 -10.59
N ILE A 101 -6.78 -9.16 -9.78
CA ILE A 101 -5.75 -10.13 -10.15
C ILE A 101 -6.26 -11.57 -10.08
N LYS A 102 -6.08 -12.34 -11.15
CA LYS A 102 -6.60 -13.72 -11.25
C LYS A 102 -5.54 -14.80 -11.08
N GLU A 103 -4.44 -14.48 -10.40
CA GLU A 103 -3.28 -15.35 -10.24
C GLU A 103 -2.92 -15.50 -8.76
N ILE A 104 -2.50 -16.69 -8.35
CA ILE A 104 -2.17 -16.97 -6.95
C ILE A 104 -0.65 -17.08 -6.77
N PHE A 105 -0.09 -16.17 -5.98
CA PHE A 105 1.29 -16.22 -5.52
C PHE A 105 1.42 -15.64 -4.11
N TYR A 106 2.52 -15.98 -3.44
CA TYR A 106 2.76 -15.56 -2.05
C TYR A 106 4.20 -15.11 -1.85
N TYR A 107 4.37 -13.99 -1.14
CA TYR A 107 5.67 -13.51 -0.68
C TYR A 107 6.00 -14.19 0.65
N LEU A 108 7.00 -15.07 0.63
CA LEU A 108 7.31 -15.95 1.75
C LEU A 108 8.45 -15.41 2.62
N ASP A 109 9.44 -14.78 1.99
CA ASP A 109 10.61 -14.28 2.69
C ASP A 109 11.30 -13.14 1.96
N ASN A 110 11.92 -12.24 2.72
CA ASN A 110 12.74 -11.14 2.22
C ASN A 110 13.51 -10.49 3.38
N THR A 111 14.64 -9.84 3.11
CA THR A 111 15.36 -9.01 4.09
C THR A 111 15.49 -7.55 3.61
N PRO A 112 15.74 -6.58 4.50
CA PRO A 112 15.89 -5.16 4.12
C PRO A 112 16.85 -4.87 2.97
N THR A 113 17.97 -5.62 2.89
CA THR A 113 18.97 -5.50 1.84
C THR A 113 18.72 -6.42 0.65
N HIS A 114 17.61 -7.17 0.66
CA HIS A 114 17.24 -8.15 -0.37
C HIS A 114 18.36 -9.19 -0.58
N SER A 115 19.04 -9.55 0.51
CA SER A 115 20.15 -10.50 0.51
C SER A 115 19.67 -11.95 0.39
N TYR A 116 18.47 -12.22 0.88
CA TYR A 116 17.66 -13.39 0.54
C TYR A 116 16.23 -12.96 0.23
N MET A 117 15.61 -13.59 -0.76
CA MET A 117 14.21 -13.38 -1.12
C MET A 117 13.59 -14.70 -1.55
N LYS A 118 12.33 -14.93 -1.18
CA LYS A 118 11.57 -16.12 -1.57
C LYS A 118 10.11 -15.78 -1.83
N MET A 119 9.58 -16.29 -2.95
CA MET A 119 8.16 -16.33 -3.23
C MET A 119 7.77 -17.67 -3.84
N VAL A 120 6.47 -17.97 -3.87
CA VAL A 120 5.91 -19.13 -4.59
C VAL A 120 4.79 -18.67 -5.52
N TYR A 121 4.79 -19.19 -6.74
CA TYR A 121 3.73 -19.00 -7.72
C TYR A 121 2.99 -20.33 -7.95
N LYS A 122 1.65 -20.30 -7.89
CA LYS A 122 0.77 -21.45 -8.15
C LYS A 122 0.38 -21.47 -9.62
N TYR A 123 1.19 -22.12 -10.45
CA TYR A 123 1.03 -22.08 -11.91
C TYR A 123 0.26 -23.30 -12.45
N PRO A 124 -0.90 -23.15 -13.09
CA PRO A 124 -1.66 -24.28 -13.61
C PRO A 124 -0.95 -25.13 -14.68
N ILE A 125 -1.16 -26.45 -14.63
CA ILE A 125 -0.70 -27.39 -15.67
C ILE A 125 -1.58 -27.29 -16.93
N ASN A 126 -2.87 -26.98 -16.74
CA ASN A 126 -3.83 -26.82 -17.83
C ASN A 126 -3.81 -25.40 -18.40
N GLU A 127 -4.39 -25.24 -19.59
CA GLU A 127 -4.60 -23.92 -20.18
C GLU A 127 -5.29 -22.99 -19.19
N PHE A 128 -4.67 -21.83 -18.97
CA PHE A 128 -5.16 -20.82 -18.05
C PHE A 128 -6.53 -20.27 -18.53
N PRO A 129 -7.54 -20.13 -17.65
CA PRO A 129 -8.93 -19.95 -18.05
C PRO A 129 -9.28 -18.46 -18.31
N TYR A 130 -8.50 -17.78 -19.15
CA TYR A 130 -8.63 -16.34 -19.42
C TYR A 130 -10.05 -15.91 -19.78
N ASP A 131 -10.62 -16.57 -20.80
CA ASP A 131 -11.91 -16.16 -21.35
C ASP A 131 -13.05 -16.48 -20.39
N GLN A 132 -12.93 -17.55 -19.60
CA GLN A 132 -13.91 -17.86 -18.55
C GLN A 132 -13.90 -16.79 -17.47
N LEU A 133 -12.72 -16.37 -17.00
CA LEU A 133 -12.56 -15.32 -16.00
C LEU A 133 -13.11 -13.98 -16.47
N ILE A 134 -12.81 -13.58 -17.71
CA ILE A 134 -13.33 -12.33 -18.30
C ILE A 134 -14.85 -12.40 -18.46
N ASN A 135 -15.36 -13.45 -19.11
CA ASN A 135 -16.78 -13.52 -19.48
C ASN A 135 -17.70 -13.68 -18.27
N GLU A 136 -17.31 -14.47 -17.27
CA GLU A 136 -18.13 -14.68 -16.07
C GLU A 136 -18.17 -13.44 -15.18
N ASN A 137 -17.03 -12.76 -14.97
CA ASN A 137 -17.02 -11.50 -14.22
C ASN A 137 -17.79 -10.39 -14.95
N ALA A 138 -17.67 -10.29 -16.28
CA ALA A 138 -18.46 -9.33 -17.06
C ALA A 138 -19.98 -9.63 -17.02
N ARG A 139 -20.38 -10.89 -16.83
CA ARG A 139 -21.79 -11.31 -16.70
C ARG A 139 -22.37 -10.99 -15.31
N ARG A 140 -21.55 -11.09 -14.27
CA ARG A 140 -21.98 -10.89 -12.88
C ARG A 140 -22.37 -9.45 -12.60
N SER A 141 -23.36 -9.30 -11.73
CA SER A 141 -23.77 -8.01 -11.20
C SER A 141 -22.91 -7.59 -10.01
N LYS A 142 -23.01 -6.32 -9.60
CA LYS A 142 -22.42 -5.78 -8.35
C LYS A 142 -22.98 -6.43 -7.07
N LYS A 143 -23.98 -7.31 -7.17
CA LYS A 143 -24.55 -8.03 -6.03
C LYS A 143 -24.01 -9.45 -5.87
N GLU A 144 -23.27 -9.91 -6.88
CA GLU A 144 -22.61 -11.20 -6.87
C GLU A 144 -21.14 -10.99 -6.49
N PRO A 145 -20.52 -11.98 -5.80
CA PRO A 145 -19.09 -11.92 -5.50
C PRO A 145 -18.27 -11.96 -6.80
N GLU A 146 -17.01 -11.60 -6.72
CA GLU A 146 -16.05 -11.80 -7.81
C GLU A 146 -15.94 -13.30 -8.17
N PHE A 147 -15.67 -13.60 -9.44
CA PHE A 147 -15.39 -14.96 -9.88
C PHE A 147 -13.88 -15.16 -9.94
N GLU A 148 -13.37 -16.00 -9.03
CA GLU A 148 -11.95 -16.22 -8.84
C GLU A 148 -11.41 -17.40 -9.63
N ILE A 149 -10.07 -17.44 -9.80
CA ILE A 149 -9.41 -18.57 -10.44
C ILE A 149 -9.72 -19.91 -9.74
N ILE A 150 -9.94 -19.91 -8.43
CA ILE A 150 -10.29 -21.14 -7.70
C ILE A 150 -11.68 -21.65 -8.10
N ASP A 151 -12.61 -20.76 -8.46
CA ASP A 151 -13.96 -21.13 -8.86
C ASP A 151 -14.00 -21.85 -10.21
N THR A 152 -12.99 -21.62 -11.06
CA THR A 152 -12.82 -22.31 -12.37
C THR A 152 -12.54 -23.82 -12.22
N GLN A 153 -12.29 -24.29 -10.99
CA GLN A 153 -11.91 -25.67 -10.67
C GLN A 153 -10.54 -26.09 -11.21
N ILE A 154 -9.72 -25.14 -11.70
CA ILE A 154 -8.39 -25.45 -12.26
C ILE A 154 -7.45 -26.13 -11.26
N PHE A 155 -7.67 -25.92 -9.96
CA PHE A 155 -6.90 -26.53 -8.86
C PHE A 155 -7.51 -27.83 -8.28
N LYS A 156 -8.72 -28.24 -8.69
CA LYS A 156 -9.50 -29.31 -8.02
C LYS A 156 -8.78 -30.67 -7.91
N ASN A 157 -7.93 -30.99 -8.90
CA ASN A 157 -7.18 -32.25 -8.96
C ASN A 157 -5.68 -32.07 -8.66
N SER A 158 -5.32 -30.98 -7.96
CA SER A 158 -3.93 -30.58 -7.72
C SER A 158 -3.12 -30.40 -9.02
N GLU A 159 -3.78 -29.99 -10.11
CA GLU A 159 -3.18 -29.86 -11.45
C GLU A 159 -2.45 -28.53 -11.66
N TYR A 160 -1.47 -28.28 -10.81
CA TYR A 160 -0.62 -27.10 -10.85
C TYR A 160 0.82 -27.42 -10.42
N PHE A 161 1.71 -26.49 -10.74
CA PHE A 161 3.06 -26.45 -10.21
C PHE A 161 3.13 -25.47 -9.05
N ASP A 162 3.78 -25.88 -7.98
CA ASP A 162 4.41 -24.91 -7.08
C ASP A 162 5.74 -24.50 -7.68
N ILE A 163 5.88 -23.21 -7.98
CA ILE A 163 7.13 -22.66 -8.49
C ILE A 163 7.72 -21.76 -7.40
N PHE A 164 8.65 -22.30 -6.62
CA PHE A 164 9.41 -21.54 -5.64
C PHE A 164 10.52 -20.77 -6.37
N ILE A 165 10.55 -19.45 -6.20
CA ILE A 165 11.55 -18.57 -6.80
C ILE A 165 12.33 -17.93 -5.66
N GLU A 166 13.63 -18.18 -5.65
CA GLU A 166 14.52 -17.75 -4.58
C GLU A 166 15.75 -17.03 -5.13
N TYR A 167 16.13 -15.94 -4.45
CA TYR A 167 17.32 -15.16 -4.75
C TYR A 167 18.20 -15.09 -3.50
N ALA A 168 19.51 -15.26 -3.67
CA ALA A 168 20.51 -15.13 -2.62
C ALA A 168 21.69 -14.30 -3.14
N LYS A 169 22.04 -13.21 -2.46
CA LYS A 169 23.19 -12.37 -2.86
C LYS A 169 24.50 -12.94 -2.31
N ALA A 170 25.48 -13.20 -3.17
CA ALA A 170 26.86 -13.43 -2.76
C ALA A 170 27.56 -12.11 -2.37
N SER A 171 27.27 -11.04 -3.13
CA SER A 171 27.74 -9.66 -2.89
C SER A 171 26.72 -8.66 -3.46
N GLN A 172 27.03 -7.36 -3.48
CA GLN A 172 26.08 -6.33 -3.96
C GLN A 172 25.71 -6.45 -5.44
N ASP A 173 26.60 -7.01 -6.26
CA ASP A 173 26.42 -7.23 -7.70
C ASP A 173 26.64 -8.72 -8.09
N ASP A 174 26.20 -9.66 -7.24
CA ASP A 174 26.25 -11.11 -7.53
C ASP A 174 25.07 -11.85 -6.89
N PHE A 175 24.20 -12.43 -7.73
CA PHE A 175 22.97 -13.10 -7.35
C PHE A 175 23.00 -14.58 -7.74
N LEU A 176 22.77 -15.43 -6.76
CA LEU A 176 22.44 -16.84 -6.93
C LEU A 176 20.92 -16.94 -6.99
N ILE A 177 20.41 -17.63 -8.00
CA ILE A 177 19.00 -17.68 -8.32
C ILE A 177 18.60 -19.14 -8.45
N ARG A 178 17.59 -19.58 -7.69
CA ARG A 178 17.08 -20.95 -7.72
C ARG A 178 15.58 -20.91 -7.99
N VAL A 179 15.15 -21.66 -9.01
CA VAL A 179 13.74 -21.97 -9.22
C VAL A 179 13.52 -23.44 -8.95
N THR A 180 12.61 -23.75 -8.04
CA THR A 180 12.20 -25.13 -7.77
C THR A 180 10.75 -25.31 -8.19
N ALA A 181 10.53 -26.14 -9.20
CA ALA A 181 9.20 -26.52 -9.65
C ALA A 181 8.82 -27.85 -8.99
N VAL A 182 7.63 -27.90 -8.39
CA VAL A 182 7.05 -29.12 -7.82
C VAL A 182 5.74 -29.40 -8.53
N ASN A 183 5.65 -30.53 -9.22
CA ASN A 183 4.41 -30.98 -9.85
C ASN A 183 3.47 -31.54 -8.78
N ARG A 184 2.43 -30.80 -8.41
CA ARG A 184 1.47 -31.22 -7.37
C ARG A 184 0.45 -32.24 -7.86
N SER A 185 0.42 -32.51 -9.17
CA SER A 185 -0.54 -33.41 -9.76
C SER A 185 -0.12 -34.86 -9.66
N ASN A 186 -1.08 -35.74 -9.97
CA ASN A 186 -0.85 -37.18 -10.07
C ASN A 186 -0.40 -37.63 -11.48
N LYS A 187 -0.10 -36.68 -12.38
CA LYS A 187 0.28 -36.97 -13.76
C LYS A 187 1.58 -36.26 -14.12
N LYS A 188 2.30 -36.85 -15.07
CA LYS A 188 3.45 -36.19 -15.68
C LYS A 188 3.02 -34.91 -16.40
N ALA A 189 3.79 -33.83 -16.28
CA ALA A 189 3.45 -32.54 -16.87
C ALA A 189 4.68 -31.79 -17.40
N SER A 190 4.53 -31.18 -18.57
CA SER A 190 5.57 -30.34 -19.19
C SER A 190 5.56 -28.93 -18.61
N LEU A 191 6.74 -28.36 -18.43
CA LEU A 191 6.93 -26.98 -18.01
C LEU A 191 8.12 -26.39 -18.74
N VAL A 192 7.90 -25.25 -19.39
CA VAL A 192 8.97 -24.40 -19.91
C VAL A 192 9.22 -23.27 -18.92
N ILE A 193 10.48 -23.11 -18.53
CA ILE A 193 10.96 -22.05 -17.63
C ILE A 193 11.91 -21.14 -18.41
N LEU A 194 11.67 -19.82 -18.33
CA LEU A 194 12.38 -18.79 -19.08
C LEU A 194 12.96 -17.74 -18.14
N PRO A 195 14.16 -17.96 -17.57
CA PRO A 195 14.93 -16.92 -16.87
C PRO A 195 15.34 -15.87 -17.89
N THR A 196 14.69 -14.71 -17.84
CA THR A 196 14.73 -13.71 -18.90
C THR A 196 15.39 -12.44 -18.40
N LEU A 197 16.34 -11.94 -19.19
CA LEU A 197 17.08 -10.72 -18.96
C LEU A 197 16.75 -9.70 -20.05
N TRP A 198 16.45 -8.46 -19.68
CA TRP A 198 16.19 -7.41 -20.67
C TRP A 198 16.57 -6.02 -20.17
N PHE A 199 16.90 -5.15 -21.12
CA PHE A 199 17.09 -3.74 -20.84
C PHE A 199 15.77 -2.98 -21.00
N ARG A 200 15.46 -2.08 -20.05
CA ARG A 200 14.34 -1.15 -20.23
C ARG A 200 14.62 -0.27 -21.44
N ASN A 201 13.65 -0.19 -22.36
CA ASN A 201 13.81 0.57 -23.59
C ASN A 201 13.97 2.07 -23.28
N ASN A 202 15.17 2.60 -23.53
CA ASN A 202 15.46 4.03 -23.36
C ASN A 202 16.02 4.68 -24.64
N TRP A 203 16.20 3.90 -25.71
CA TRP A 203 16.85 4.33 -26.95
C TRP A 203 15.84 4.67 -28.06
N SER A 204 14.64 4.09 -28.03
CA SER A 204 13.64 4.29 -29.09
C SER A 204 12.98 5.67 -29.07
N TRP A 205 13.11 6.42 -27.97
CA TRP A 205 12.34 7.64 -27.71
C TRP A 205 12.92 8.93 -28.31
N GLY A 206 14.08 8.88 -28.98
CA GLY A 206 14.68 10.04 -29.65
C GLY A 206 15.65 10.86 -28.80
N TYR A 207 16.08 10.31 -27.67
CA TYR A 207 17.24 10.81 -26.94
C TYR A 207 18.45 10.00 -27.39
N GLU A 208 19.54 10.66 -27.80
CA GLU A 208 20.79 9.99 -28.20
C GLU A 208 21.32 9.14 -27.03
N ARG A 209 21.02 7.84 -27.08
CA ARG A 209 21.44 6.86 -26.09
C ARG A 209 21.93 5.61 -26.79
N PRO A 210 23.11 5.09 -26.42
CA PRO A 210 23.60 3.86 -27.02
C PRO A 210 22.68 2.70 -26.63
N GLN A 211 22.30 1.89 -27.61
CA GLN A 211 21.54 0.67 -27.36
C GLN A 211 22.45 -0.34 -26.64
N PRO A 212 22.02 -0.90 -25.49
CA PRO A 212 22.75 -1.97 -24.84
C PRO A 212 22.71 -3.25 -25.68
N LYS A 213 23.56 -4.22 -25.37
CA LYS A 213 23.58 -5.50 -26.08
C LYS A 213 23.69 -6.68 -25.12
N LEU A 214 22.86 -7.68 -25.36
CA LEU A 214 23.01 -9.03 -24.84
C LEU A 214 23.53 -9.91 -25.97
N LYS A 215 24.40 -10.87 -25.65
CA LYS A 215 24.88 -11.87 -26.61
C LYS A 215 25.17 -13.21 -25.96
N SER A 216 25.23 -14.28 -26.74
CA SER A 216 25.68 -15.58 -26.25
C SER A 216 26.53 -16.29 -27.29
N SER A 217 27.80 -16.51 -26.95
CA SER A 217 28.72 -17.33 -27.75
C SER A 217 28.80 -18.79 -27.25
N VAL A 218 28.44 -19.02 -25.98
CA VAL A 218 28.53 -20.32 -25.30
C VAL A 218 27.18 -20.65 -24.68
N LYS A 219 26.73 -21.91 -24.84
CA LYS A 219 25.49 -22.39 -24.20
C LYS A 219 25.59 -22.27 -22.68
N GLY A 220 24.49 -21.87 -22.04
CA GLY A 220 24.46 -21.62 -20.59
C GLY A 220 25.04 -20.28 -20.15
N ILE A 221 25.47 -19.39 -21.06
CA ILE A 221 25.98 -18.06 -20.73
C ILE A 221 25.32 -17.00 -21.61
N ILE A 222 24.83 -15.91 -20.99
CA ILE A 222 24.41 -14.67 -21.65
C ILE A 222 25.36 -13.55 -21.18
N ASP A 223 26.11 -12.97 -22.10
CA ASP A 223 26.96 -11.81 -21.89
C ASP A 223 26.13 -10.51 -21.93
N ILE A 224 26.46 -9.58 -21.04
CA ILE A 224 25.79 -8.31 -20.82
C ILE A 224 26.76 -7.18 -21.17
N GLU A 225 26.50 -6.47 -22.26
CA GLU A 225 27.31 -5.35 -22.75
C GLU A 225 26.57 -4.03 -22.56
N HIS A 226 26.92 -3.29 -21.50
CA HIS A 226 26.41 -1.94 -21.27
C HIS A 226 27.39 -1.08 -20.49
N HIS A 227 27.71 0.09 -21.04
CA HIS A 227 28.72 1.04 -20.52
C HIS A 227 28.50 1.49 -19.06
N ASN A 228 27.26 1.42 -18.55
CA ASN A 228 26.87 1.93 -17.23
C ASN A 228 26.19 0.86 -16.34
N ASN A 229 26.46 -0.43 -16.57
CA ASN A 229 25.98 -1.53 -15.73
C ASN A 229 27.16 -2.33 -15.15
N SER A 230 27.06 -2.75 -13.89
CA SER A 230 28.05 -3.61 -13.22
C SER A 230 27.93 -5.07 -13.64
N MET A 231 26.71 -5.54 -13.90
CA MET A 231 26.45 -6.94 -14.26
C MET A 231 27.03 -7.25 -15.64
N LYS A 232 27.76 -8.36 -15.75
CA LYS A 232 28.46 -8.76 -16.98
C LYS A 232 27.92 -10.04 -17.57
N LYS A 233 27.49 -11.00 -16.76
CA LYS A 233 27.08 -12.32 -17.24
C LYS A 233 25.93 -12.89 -16.43
N LEU A 234 25.04 -13.59 -17.12
CA LEU A 234 24.07 -14.50 -16.54
C LEU A 234 24.47 -15.94 -16.92
N TYR A 235 24.64 -16.80 -15.93
CA TYR A 235 25.01 -18.20 -16.07
C TYR A 235 23.84 -19.11 -15.76
N ALA A 236 23.72 -20.22 -16.47
CA ALA A 236 22.87 -21.36 -16.12
C ALA A 236 23.75 -22.57 -15.78
N LYS A 237 23.35 -23.32 -14.75
CA LYS A 237 24.06 -24.53 -14.33
C LYS A 237 24.03 -25.59 -15.42
N ASP A 238 22.86 -25.75 -16.03
CA ASP A 238 22.68 -26.58 -17.21
C ASP A 238 23.01 -25.79 -18.48
N LYS A 239 23.57 -26.48 -19.50
CA LYS A 239 23.95 -25.88 -20.80
C LYS A 239 22.73 -25.60 -21.69
N ASN A 240 21.80 -24.82 -21.14
CA ASN A 240 20.52 -24.46 -21.74
C ASN A 240 20.71 -23.69 -23.06
N ALA A 241 19.75 -23.86 -23.96
CA ALA A 241 19.67 -23.04 -25.16
C ALA A 241 19.34 -21.59 -24.79
N THR A 242 19.70 -20.64 -25.66
CA THR A 242 19.46 -19.21 -25.46
C THR A 242 18.62 -18.65 -26.60
N LEU A 243 17.61 -17.87 -26.25
CA LEU A 243 16.68 -17.22 -27.18
C LEU A 243 16.86 -15.70 -27.07
N PHE A 244 16.87 -14.99 -28.20
CA PHE A 244 17.15 -13.56 -28.27
C PHE A 244 16.11 -12.81 -29.10
N CYS A 245 15.72 -11.65 -28.62
CA CYS A 245 14.93 -10.65 -29.34
C CYS A 245 15.26 -9.25 -28.77
N ASP A 246 14.50 -8.24 -29.16
CA ASP A 246 14.66 -6.88 -28.63
C ASP A 246 13.47 -6.45 -27.80
N ASN A 247 13.71 -5.69 -26.73
CA ASN A 247 12.65 -5.01 -25.98
C ASN A 247 12.13 -3.80 -26.78
N GLU A 248 11.60 -4.06 -27.96
CA GLU A 248 11.12 -3.10 -28.96
C GLU A 248 9.67 -3.39 -29.29
N THR A 249 8.90 -2.33 -29.48
CA THR A 249 7.48 -2.45 -29.83
C THR A 249 7.32 -3.09 -31.21
N ASN A 250 6.46 -4.11 -31.29
CA ASN A 250 6.03 -4.75 -32.54
C ASN A 250 5.00 -3.88 -33.27
N SER A 251 5.48 -2.77 -33.83
CA SER A 251 4.65 -1.79 -34.54
C SER A 251 3.86 -2.38 -35.72
N PRO A 252 4.38 -3.35 -36.49
CA PRO A 252 3.59 -4.03 -37.53
C PRO A 252 2.36 -4.74 -36.95
N LYS A 253 2.50 -5.43 -35.80
CA LYS A 253 1.40 -6.17 -35.16
C LYS A 253 0.39 -5.24 -34.46
N LEU A 254 0.88 -4.20 -33.78
CA LEU A 254 0.01 -3.34 -32.94
C LEU A 254 -0.62 -2.18 -33.70
N PHE A 255 0.08 -1.61 -34.69
CA PHE A 255 -0.33 -0.37 -35.35
C PHE A 255 -0.41 -0.49 -36.87
N ASN A 256 -0.15 -1.68 -37.43
CA ASN A 256 -0.03 -1.90 -38.88
C ASN A 256 0.97 -0.92 -39.54
N THR A 257 2.02 -0.54 -38.82
CA THR A 257 3.08 0.35 -39.33
C THR A 257 4.36 -0.42 -39.64
N PRO A 258 5.02 -0.17 -40.78
CA PRO A 258 6.28 -0.81 -41.12
C PRO A 258 7.37 -0.54 -40.06
N SER A 259 8.26 -1.50 -39.87
CA SER A 259 9.43 -1.36 -39.00
C SER A 259 10.65 -2.01 -39.66
N GLU A 260 11.83 -1.43 -39.41
CA GLU A 260 13.11 -2.00 -39.82
C GLU A 260 13.56 -3.12 -38.87
N ASN A 261 13.03 -3.15 -37.64
CA ASN A 261 13.33 -4.22 -36.69
C ASN A 261 12.60 -5.52 -37.08
N GLN A 262 13.25 -6.66 -36.82
CA GLN A 262 12.74 -8.01 -37.13
C GLN A 262 12.45 -8.84 -35.88
N TYR A 263 13.11 -8.52 -34.75
CA TYR A 263 13.06 -9.33 -33.52
C TYR A 263 12.42 -8.52 -32.38
N PHE A 264 11.09 -8.45 -32.37
CA PHE A 264 10.35 -7.61 -31.42
C PHE A 264 10.23 -8.22 -30.01
N LYS A 265 9.67 -7.46 -29.06
CA LYS A 265 9.53 -7.84 -27.64
C LYS A 265 8.84 -9.19 -27.43
N ASP A 266 7.89 -9.52 -28.31
CA ASP A 266 7.11 -10.76 -28.30
C ASP A 266 7.79 -11.92 -29.05
N GLY A 267 9.02 -11.75 -29.54
CA GLY A 267 9.71 -12.73 -30.39
C GLY A 267 9.87 -14.11 -29.74
N ILE A 268 10.20 -14.15 -28.44
CA ILE A 268 10.29 -15.41 -27.68
C ILE A 268 8.91 -16.10 -27.59
N ASN A 269 7.84 -15.33 -27.37
CA ASN A 269 6.48 -15.87 -27.35
C ASN A 269 6.08 -16.44 -28.72
N GLU A 270 6.31 -15.68 -29.80
CA GLU A 270 6.01 -16.12 -31.17
C GLU A 270 6.79 -17.38 -31.57
N TYR A 271 8.04 -17.50 -31.11
CA TYR A 271 8.85 -18.69 -31.32
C TYR A 271 8.27 -19.93 -30.61
N LEU A 272 7.95 -19.81 -29.31
CA LEU A 272 7.52 -20.95 -28.51
C LEU A 272 6.07 -21.37 -28.78
N VAL A 273 5.16 -20.40 -28.88
CA VAL A 273 3.72 -20.64 -28.94
C VAL A 273 3.25 -20.81 -30.37
N ASN A 274 3.75 -19.99 -31.31
CA ASN A 274 3.32 -19.99 -32.70
C ASN A 274 4.31 -20.69 -33.66
N GLY A 275 5.44 -21.20 -33.15
CA GLY A 275 6.45 -21.90 -33.95
C GLY A 275 7.17 -21.01 -34.96
N LYS A 276 7.16 -19.68 -34.77
CA LYS A 276 7.76 -18.73 -35.71
C LYS A 276 9.26 -18.61 -35.49
N GLU A 277 10.03 -19.49 -36.11
CA GLU A 277 11.51 -19.51 -36.00
C GLU A 277 12.17 -18.16 -36.31
N SER A 278 11.62 -17.41 -37.27
CA SER A 278 12.15 -16.10 -37.68
C SER A 278 11.90 -14.98 -36.65
N ALA A 279 11.22 -15.24 -35.54
CA ALA A 279 10.91 -14.24 -34.53
C ALA A 279 12.03 -14.04 -33.50
N ILE A 280 12.99 -14.97 -33.43
CA ILE A 280 14.19 -14.88 -32.60
C ILE A 280 15.42 -14.57 -33.45
N ASN A 281 16.40 -13.87 -32.88
CA ASN A 281 17.63 -13.54 -33.57
C ASN A 281 18.60 -14.74 -33.62
N PRO A 282 18.88 -15.34 -34.79
CA PRO A 282 19.76 -16.50 -34.91
C PRO A 282 21.23 -16.17 -34.59
N GLU A 283 21.62 -14.89 -34.67
CA GLU A 283 22.96 -14.43 -34.27
C GLU A 283 23.15 -14.42 -32.75
N LYS A 284 22.10 -14.73 -31.98
CA LYS A 284 22.10 -14.74 -30.52
C LYS A 284 22.54 -13.41 -29.91
N THR A 285 21.96 -12.33 -30.44
CA THR A 285 22.14 -10.97 -29.91
C THR A 285 20.83 -10.22 -29.85
N GLY A 286 20.73 -9.24 -28.95
CA GLY A 286 19.54 -8.39 -28.81
C GLY A 286 19.54 -7.62 -27.51
N THR A 287 18.39 -7.07 -27.13
CA THR A 287 18.19 -6.34 -25.87
C THR A 287 17.31 -7.07 -24.86
N LYS A 288 16.73 -8.22 -25.26
CA LYS A 288 16.00 -9.18 -24.42
C LYS A 288 16.47 -10.60 -24.74
N ALA A 289 16.83 -11.36 -23.73
CA ALA A 289 17.33 -12.71 -23.89
C ALA A 289 16.83 -13.64 -22.79
N SER A 290 16.68 -14.91 -23.08
CA SER A 290 16.26 -15.90 -22.09
C SER A 290 17.00 -17.21 -22.26
N PHE A 291 17.22 -17.92 -21.15
CA PHE A 291 17.51 -19.34 -21.24
C PHE A 291 16.21 -20.11 -21.53
N TYR A 292 16.30 -21.12 -22.39
CA TYR A 292 15.20 -22.03 -22.67
C TYR A 292 15.41 -23.32 -21.87
N VAL A 293 14.69 -23.44 -20.76
CA VAL A 293 14.63 -24.66 -19.94
C VAL A 293 13.32 -25.37 -20.27
N ASP A 294 13.44 -26.54 -20.87
CA ASP A 294 12.33 -27.38 -21.29
C ASP A 294 12.37 -28.66 -20.46
N THR A 295 11.44 -28.81 -19.54
CA THR A 295 11.42 -29.93 -18.61
C THR A 295 10.05 -30.61 -18.59
N GLU A 296 10.05 -31.85 -18.13
CA GLU A 296 8.86 -32.65 -17.92
C GLU A 296 8.99 -33.33 -16.57
N LEU A 297 8.13 -32.98 -15.63
CA LEU A 297 8.17 -33.47 -14.25
C LEU A 297 7.18 -34.62 -14.08
N GLU A 298 7.64 -35.73 -13.53
CA GLU A 298 6.79 -36.83 -13.06
C GLU A 298 5.82 -36.35 -11.96
N ALA A 299 4.80 -37.15 -11.69
CA ALA A 299 3.83 -36.86 -10.64
C ALA A 299 4.52 -36.71 -9.26
N GLY A 300 4.27 -35.59 -8.56
CA GLY A 300 4.92 -35.31 -7.28
C GLY A 300 6.39 -34.94 -7.35
N GLU A 301 7.01 -34.93 -8.53
CA GLU A 301 8.43 -34.63 -8.68
C GLU A 301 8.74 -33.17 -8.34
N SER A 302 9.89 -32.96 -7.71
CA SER A 302 10.46 -31.65 -7.41
C SER A 302 11.81 -31.52 -8.11
N GLN A 303 11.97 -30.52 -8.95
CA GLN A 303 13.23 -30.23 -9.66
C GLN A 303 13.66 -28.78 -9.48
N SER A 304 14.94 -28.57 -9.20
CA SER A 304 15.54 -27.24 -9.06
C SER A 304 16.42 -26.88 -10.25
N PHE A 305 16.36 -25.61 -10.67
CA PHE A 305 17.13 -25.00 -11.74
C PHE A 305 17.89 -23.80 -11.19
N ASP A 306 19.21 -23.79 -11.37
CA ASP A 306 20.11 -22.81 -10.76
C ASP A 306 20.71 -21.87 -11.82
N PHE A 307 20.70 -20.57 -11.52
CA PHE A 307 21.27 -19.50 -12.34
C PHE A 307 22.12 -18.56 -11.47
N ARG A 308 23.07 -17.85 -12.07
CA ARG A 308 23.84 -16.82 -11.38
C ARG A 308 23.98 -15.57 -12.23
N LEU A 309 23.59 -14.40 -11.71
CA LEU A 309 23.78 -13.10 -12.35
C LEU A 309 24.93 -12.38 -11.64
N SER A 310 26.04 -12.14 -12.33
CA SER A 310 27.27 -11.64 -11.70
C SER A 310 27.97 -10.53 -12.51
N ALA A 311 28.63 -9.64 -11.79
CA ALA A 311 29.59 -8.68 -12.31
C ALA A 311 30.98 -9.29 -12.62
N ALA A 312 31.27 -10.49 -12.09
CA ALA A 312 32.54 -11.18 -12.28
C ALA A 312 32.48 -12.16 -13.47
N ASP A 313 33.65 -12.35 -14.10
CA ASP A 313 33.86 -13.48 -14.99
C ASP A 313 34.26 -14.69 -14.13
N LEU A 314 33.45 -15.76 -14.16
CA LEU A 314 33.57 -16.91 -13.28
C LEU A 314 33.85 -18.15 -14.13
N GLU A 315 34.95 -18.85 -13.87
CA GLU A 315 35.30 -20.09 -14.56
C GLU A 315 34.36 -21.25 -14.15
N ASP A 316 34.09 -21.37 -12.84
CA ASP A 316 33.03 -22.20 -12.29
C ASP A 316 32.06 -21.29 -11.54
N ALA A 317 30.89 -21.02 -12.13
CA ALA A 317 29.91 -20.12 -11.54
C ALA A 317 29.13 -20.75 -10.36
N PHE A 318 29.23 -22.06 -10.13
CA PHE A 318 28.37 -22.79 -9.21
C PHE A 318 29.10 -23.52 -8.07
N PHE A 319 30.45 -23.46 -8.02
CA PHE A 319 31.24 -24.16 -7.00
C PHE A 319 30.88 -23.82 -5.55
N ASP A 320 30.50 -22.56 -5.27
CA ASP A 320 30.14 -22.04 -3.94
C ASP A 320 28.63 -21.85 -3.75
N PHE A 321 27.81 -22.26 -4.73
CA PHE A 321 26.40 -21.88 -4.83
C PHE A 321 25.61 -22.27 -3.58
N ASP A 322 25.53 -23.57 -3.26
CA ASP A 322 24.74 -24.05 -2.14
C ASP A 322 25.27 -23.55 -0.78
N THR A 323 26.58 -23.33 -0.66
CA THR A 323 27.19 -22.79 0.55
C THR A 323 26.71 -21.37 0.83
N ILE A 324 26.79 -20.48 -0.17
CA ILE A 324 26.33 -19.09 -0.02
C ILE A 324 24.82 -19.03 0.13
N PHE A 325 24.09 -19.84 -0.62
CA PHE A 325 22.64 -19.87 -0.59
C PHE A 325 22.12 -20.26 0.81
N ASN A 326 22.68 -21.33 1.39
CA ASN A 326 22.34 -21.75 2.76
C ASN A 326 22.78 -20.72 3.81
N LEU A 327 23.90 -20.03 3.59
CA LEU A 327 24.34 -18.93 4.46
C LEU A 327 23.33 -17.78 4.47
N ARG A 328 22.87 -17.32 3.30
CA ARG A 328 21.85 -16.25 3.20
C ARG A 328 20.53 -16.62 3.89
N LYS A 329 20.10 -17.88 3.76
CA LYS A 329 18.93 -18.41 4.49
C LYS A 329 19.13 -18.36 5.99
N LYS A 330 20.28 -18.86 6.48
CA LYS A 330 20.60 -18.86 7.91
C LYS A 330 20.62 -17.45 8.51
N GLU A 331 21.26 -16.49 7.84
CA GLU A 331 21.31 -15.10 8.30
C GLU A 331 19.92 -14.44 8.29
N THR A 332 19.05 -14.86 7.36
CA THR A 332 17.65 -14.43 7.34
C THR A 332 16.90 -14.94 8.57
N GLU A 333 17.05 -16.23 8.90
CA GLU A 333 16.49 -16.79 10.15
C GLU A 333 17.01 -16.05 11.39
N GLU A 334 18.32 -15.78 11.46
CA GLU A 334 18.93 -15.03 12.56
C GLU A 334 18.35 -13.60 12.69
N SER A 335 18.12 -12.91 11.57
CA SER A 335 17.52 -11.57 11.56
C SER A 335 16.07 -11.58 12.03
N TYR A 336 15.24 -12.52 11.54
CA TYR A 336 13.85 -12.63 11.98
C TYR A 336 13.75 -13.08 13.43
N HIS A 337 14.60 -13.99 13.89
CA HIS A 337 14.69 -14.37 15.31
C HIS A 337 14.97 -13.16 16.20
N GLU A 338 15.85 -12.23 15.79
CA GLU A 338 16.11 -11.00 16.55
C GLU A 338 14.88 -10.06 16.56
N ILE A 339 14.16 -9.92 15.44
CA ILE A 339 12.95 -9.08 15.36
C ILE A 339 11.78 -9.69 16.16
N GLN A 340 11.71 -11.01 16.22
CA GLN A 340 10.60 -11.79 16.77
C GLN A 340 10.90 -12.37 18.16
N HIS A 341 11.99 -11.96 18.81
CA HIS A 341 12.46 -12.57 20.05
C HIS A 341 11.47 -12.49 21.22
N GLU A 342 10.54 -11.52 21.20
CA GLU A 342 9.49 -11.38 22.21
C GLU A 342 8.16 -12.07 21.82
N ILE A 343 8.05 -12.59 20.60
CA ILE A 343 6.85 -13.30 20.11
C ILE A 343 7.03 -14.80 20.38
N GLU A 344 6.13 -15.40 21.16
CA GLU A 344 6.21 -16.83 21.52
C GLU A 344 5.49 -17.73 20.49
N ASN A 345 4.38 -17.26 19.91
CA ASN A 345 3.53 -18.05 19.03
C ASN A 345 4.11 -18.13 17.60
N GLU A 346 4.36 -19.34 17.10
CA GLU A 346 4.91 -19.57 15.75
C GLU A 346 3.98 -19.13 14.62
N GLU A 347 2.66 -19.17 14.81
CA GLU A 347 1.71 -18.63 13.83
C GLU A 347 1.81 -17.10 13.74
N GLU A 348 1.94 -16.41 14.87
CA GLU A 348 2.15 -14.95 14.90
C GLU A 348 3.47 -14.59 14.21
N LYS A 349 4.54 -15.36 14.44
CA LYS A 349 5.82 -15.19 13.74
C LYS A 349 5.67 -15.36 12.22
N ASN A 350 4.94 -16.38 11.78
CA ASN A 350 4.71 -16.63 10.35
C ASN A 350 3.92 -15.49 9.69
N ILE A 351 2.83 -15.03 10.32
CA ILE A 351 2.02 -13.91 9.82
C ILE A 351 2.87 -12.64 9.73
N GLN A 352 3.62 -12.32 10.79
CA GLN A 352 4.47 -11.13 10.80
C GLN A 352 5.58 -11.21 9.74
N ARG A 353 6.23 -12.37 9.58
CA ARG A 353 7.29 -12.56 8.57
C ARG A 353 6.77 -12.39 7.15
N GLN A 354 5.60 -12.94 6.82
CA GLN A 354 5.01 -12.77 5.49
C GLN A 354 4.51 -11.33 5.26
N ALA A 355 4.02 -10.62 6.28
CA ALA A 355 3.70 -9.19 6.18
C ALA A 355 4.95 -8.36 5.85
N PHE A 356 6.08 -8.65 6.51
CA PHE A 356 7.37 -8.03 6.24
C PHE A 356 7.92 -8.38 4.86
N ALA A 357 7.81 -9.65 4.45
CA ALA A 357 8.18 -10.08 3.11
C ALA A 357 7.38 -9.31 2.04
N GLY A 358 6.06 -9.19 2.23
CA GLY A 358 5.18 -8.45 1.32
C GLY A 358 5.57 -6.97 1.17
N LEU A 359 5.82 -6.26 2.27
CA LEU A 359 6.34 -4.88 2.23
C LEU A 359 7.63 -4.76 1.39
N LEU A 360 8.58 -5.66 1.62
CA LEU A 360 9.87 -5.64 0.95
C LEU A 360 9.76 -6.02 -0.55
N TRP A 361 8.89 -6.97 -0.89
CA TRP A 361 8.57 -7.31 -2.27
C TRP A 361 7.78 -6.21 -2.99
N ASN A 362 6.99 -5.41 -2.26
CA ASN A 362 6.22 -4.28 -2.80
C ASN A 362 7.03 -2.99 -3.00
N LYS A 363 8.34 -3.00 -2.74
CA LYS A 363 9.23 -1.92 -3.21
C LYS A 363 9.29 -1.95 -4.73
N GLN A 364 9.01 -0.83 -5.38
CA GLN A 364 8.95 -0.74 -6.84
C GLN A 364 9.75 0.46 -7.33
N PHE A 365 10.47 0.29 -8.44
CA PHE A 365 10.96 1.44 -9.21
C PHE A 365 9.76 2.18 -9.79
N TYR A 366 9.62 3.47 -9.50
CA TYR A 366 8.55 4.30 -10.03
C TYR A 366 9.15 5.50 -10.74
N HIS A 367 8.80 5.67 -12.02
CA HIS A 367 9.31 6.75 -12.85
C HIS A 367 8.18 7.38 -13.63
N TYR A 368 7.97 8.68 -13.41
CA TYR A 368 6.95 9.46 -14.08
C TYR A 368 7.40 10.93 -14.07
N ASP A 369 7.70 11.47 -15.26
CA ASP A 369 7.98 12.89 -15.46
C ASP A 369 6.78 13.48 -16.16
N VAL A 370 5.97 14.24 -15.40
CA VAL A 370 4.66 14.70 -15.86
C VAL A 370 4.80 15.66 -17.03
N SER A 371 5.72 16.64 -16.96
CA SER A 371 5.91 17.59 -18.06
C SER A 371 6.35 16.88 -19.34
N LYS A 372 7.25 15.90 -19.22
CA LYS A 372 7.70 15.09 -20.36
C LYS A 372 6.59 14.18 -20.90
N TRP A 373 5.77 13.58 -20.05
CA TRP A 373 4.63 12.77 -20.46
C TRP A 373 3.54 13.58 -21.18
N LEU A 374 3.27 14.82 -20.71
CA LEU A 374 2.34 15.74 -21.37
C LEU A 374 2.82 16.16 -22.76
N LYS A 375 4.12 16.41 -22.92
CA LYS A 375 4.74 16.84 -24.19
C LYS A 375 5.00 15.67 -25.16
N GLY A 376 5.19 14.47 -24.63
CA GLY A 376 5.70 13.32 -25.37
C GLY A 376 7.23 13.33 -25.52
N ASP A 377 7.75 12.31 -26.19
CA ASP A 377 9.17 12.15 -26.46
C ASP A 377 9.53 12.69 -27.89
N PRO A 378 10.79 13.06 -28.17
CA PRO A 378 11.20 13.64 -29.47
C PRO A 378 10.81 12.85 -30.71
N LYS A 379 10.89 11.50 -30.65
CA LYS A 379 10.42 10.61 -31.74
C LYS A 379 8.92 10.31 -31.68
N TYR A 380 8.26 10.53 -30.55
CA TYR A 380 6.86 10.20 -30.29
C TYR A 380 6.16 11.36 -29.59
N LYS A 381 5.69 12.34 -30.37
CA LYS A 381 4.93 13.47 -29.81
C LYS A 381 3.61 12.97 -29.23
N ALA A 382 3.25 13.48 -28.05
CA ALA A 382 1.93 13.24 -27.47
C ALA A 382 0.96 14.29 -28.03
N ASN A 383 0.08 13.91 -28.96
CA ASN A 383 -0.93 14.81 -29.52
C ASN A 383 -2.11 14.99 -28.54
N ARG A 384 -1.83 15.56 -27.36
CA ARG A 384 -2.85 15.79 -26.32
C ARG A 384 -3.88 16.82 -26.79
N ASN A 385 -5.15 16.52 -26.53
CA ASN A 385 -6.25 17.47 -26.73
C ASN A 385 -6.62 18.08 -25.37
N PHE A 386 -6.09 19.27 -25.08
CA PHE A 386 -6.39 19.98 -23.83
C PHE A 386 -7.82 20.55 -23.75
N ASN A 387 -8.62 20.43 -24.81
CA ASN A 387 -10.07 20.67 -24.74
C ASN A 387 -10.83 19.44 -24.20
N GLN A 388 -10.17 18.29 -24.14
CA GLN A 388 -10.63 17.08 -23.47
C GLN A 388 -9.91 16.91 -22.13
N PHE A 389 -10.35 15.92 -21.36
CA PHE A 389 -9.74 15.61 -20.09
C PHE A 389 -8.31 15.08 -20.28
N VAL A 390 -7.35 15.72 -19.62
CA VAL A 390 -5.95 15.29 -19.54
C VAL A 390 -5.56 15.29 -18.07
N ARG A 391 -5.01 14.16 -17.58
CA ARG A 391 -4.64 14.00 -16.17
C ARG A 391 -3.44 14.87 -15.81
N ASN A 392 -3.40 15.28 -14.54
CA ASN A 392 -2.23 15.84 -13.87
C ASN A 392 -1.59 17.09 -14.54
N THR A 393 -2.36 17.89 -15.28
CA THR A 393 -1.85 19.10 -15.97
C THR A 393 -1.25 20.14 -15.00
N GLU A 394 -1.74 20.20 -13.77
CA GLU A 394 -1.24 21.12 -12.73
C GLU A 394 0.10 20.68 -12.11
N TRP A 395 0.59 19.49 -12.46
CA TRP A 395 1.74 18.85 -11.81
C TRP A 395 2.97 18.76 -12.72
N GLU A 396 3.15 19.67 -13.67
CA GLU A 396 4.31 19.66 -14.60
C GLU A 396 5.67 19.61 -13.90
N HIS A 397 5.79 20.15 -12.68
CA HIS A 397 7.04 20.14 -11.90
C HIS A 397 7.40 18.74 -11.36
N MET A 398 6.45 17.80 -11.37
CA MET A 398 6.60 16.50 -10.75
C MET A 398 7.51 15.57 -11.58
N GLN A 399 8.58 15.10 -10.93
CA GLN A 399 9.58 14.23 -11.54
C GLN A 399 9.93 13.08 -10.61
N ASN A 400 9.28 11.94 -10.81
CA ASN A 400 9.51 10.75 -10.00
C ASN A 400 10.53 9.85 -10.70
N LYS A 401 11.51 9.33 -9.96
CA LYS A 401 12.44 8.31 -10.44
C LYS A 401 13.15 7.62 -9.27
N ASP A 402 12.36 6.99 -8.42
CA ASP A 402 12.80 6.50 -7.12
C ASP A 402 12.26 5.09 -6.86
N ILE A 403 12.84 4.40 -5.86
CA ILE A 403 12.24 3.18 -5.30
C ILE A 403 11.23 3.61 -4.24
N ILE A 404 9.97 3.24 -4.45
CA ILE A 404 8.85 3.62 -3.59
C ILE A 404 8.14 2.35 -3.10
N SER A 405 7.66 2.35 -1.87
CA SER A 405 6.77 1.30 -1.37
C SER A 405 5.37 1.48 -1.94
N MET A 406 4.88 0.47 -2.67
CA MET A 406 3.52 0.45 -3.22
C MET A 406 2.54 -0.22 -2.23
N PRO A 407 1.22 0.08 -2.31
CA PRO A 407 0.21 -0.69 -1.60
C PRO A 407 0.27 -2.18 -2.00
N ASP A 408 0.28 -2.45 -3.31
CA ASP A 408 0.66 -3.71 -3.95
C ASP A 408 1.29 -3.43 -5.33
N LYS A 409 1.86 -4.41 -6.03
CA LYS A 409 2.54 -4.17 -7.33
C LYS A 409 1.71 -4.53 -8.56
N TRP A 410 0.48 -5.00 -8.39
CA TRP A 410 -0.39 -5.38 -9.49
C TRP A 410 -1.60 -4.45 -9.62
N GLU A 411 -2.44 -4.26 -8.59
CA GLU A 411 -3.61 -3.37 -8.64
C GLU A 411 -3.20 -1.90 -8.54
N TYR A 412 -2.34 -1.62 -7.57
CA TYR A 412 -1.78 -0.31 -7.26
C TYR A 412 -0.28 -0.21 -7.58
N PRO A 413 0.19 -0.42 -8.84
CA PRO A 413 1.60 -0.28 -9.22
C PRO A 413 2.04 1.20 -9.27
N TRP A 414 1.47 2.02 -8.38
CA TRP A 414 1.62 3.44 -8.16
C TRP A 414 1.43 3.72 -6.67
N PHE A 415 2.01 4.81 -6.17
CA PHE A 415 1.92 5.13 -4.75
C PHE A 415 0.66 5.94 -4.43
N ALA A 416 0.15 5.77 -3.22
CA ALA A 416 -0.76 6.71 -2.57
C ALA A 416 -0.08 7.26 -1.31
N THR A 417 -0.17 8.58 -1.10
CA THR A 417 0.58 9.26 -0.03
C THR A 417 0.14 8.82 1.37
N TRP A 418 -1.16 8.62 1.58
CA TRP A 418 -1.65 8.18 2.89
C TRP A 418 -1.35 6.71 3.17
N ASP A 419 -1.48 5.80 2.19
CA ASP A 419 -1.01 4.42 2.26
C ASP A 419 0.46 4.37 2.70
N LEU A 420 1.33 5.12 2.02
CA LEU A 420 2.76 5.17 2.30
C LEU A 420 3.07 5.50 3.77
N ALA A 421 2.29 6.41 4.37
CA ALA A 421 2.43 6.75 5.79
C ALA A 421 2.17 5.53 6.70
N PHE A 422 1.18 4.71 6.38
CA PHE A 422 0.92 3.45 7.10
C PHE A 422 1.99 2.40 6.83
N HIS A 423 2.54 2.31 5.61
CA HIS A 423 3.63 1.37 5.29
C HIS A 423 4.88 1.66 6.12
N CYS A 424 5.17 2.95 6.33
CA CYS A 424 6.38 3.39 7.01
C CYS A 424 6.47 2.95 8.48
N VAL A 425 5.33 2.72 9.16
CA VAL A 425 5.29 2.29 10.56
C VAL A 425 5.86 0.87 10.75
N PRO A 426 5.36 -0.19 10.07
CA PRO A 426 5.98 -1.50 10.11
C PRO A 426 7.38 -1.51 9.45
N PHE A 427 7.63 -0.71 8.40
CA PHE A 427 8.98 -0.57 7.87
C PHE A 427 9.97 -0.06 8.91
N ALA A 428 9.57 0.84 9.83
CA ALA A 428 10.49 1.35 10.85
C ALA A 428 11.01 0.26 11.80
N ILE A 429 10.30 -0.88 11.91
CA ILE A 429 10.76 -2.06 12.65
C ILE A 429 11.90 -2.78 11.90
N LEU A 430 11.82 -2.82 10.56
CA LEU A 430 12.77 -3.52 9.68
C LEU A 430 13.95 -2.65 9.24
N ASP A 431 13.65 -1.46 8.72
CA ASP A 431 14.53 -0.52 8.04
C ASP A 431 14.00 0.91 8.23
N SER A 432 14.28 1.49 9.40
CA SER A 432 13.90 2.87 9.72
C SER A 432 14.52 3.89 8.77
N ALA A 433 15.69 3.60 8.18
CA ALA A 433 16.31 4.47 7.19
C ALA A 433 15.47 4.55 5.91
N PHE A 434 14.96 3.41 5.42
CA PHE A 434 14.03 3.39 4.28
C PHE A 434 12.72 4.11 4.61
N ALA A 435 12.09 3.84 5.76
CA ALA A 435 10.86 4.53 6.18
C ALA A 435 11.03 6.07 6.22
N LYS A 436 12.12 6.55 6.83
CA LYS A 436 12.47 7.97 6.85
C LYS A 436 12.72 8.54 5.44
N CYS A 437 13.34 7.77 4.56
CA CYS A 437 13.55 8.16 3.16
C CYS A 437 12.22 8.34 2.42
N GLN A 438 11.27 7.41 2.57
CA GLN A 438 9.95 7.45 1.95
C GLN A 438 9.14 8.67 2.41
N LEU A 439 9.13 8.96 3.72
CA LEU A 439 8.43 10.14 4.26
C LEU A 439 9.06 11.45 3.79
N LYS A 440 10.39 11.51 3.67
CA LYS A 440 11.09 12.66 3.07
C LYS A 440 10.79 12.80 1.59
N LEU A 441 10.70 11.70 0.85
CA LEU A 441 10.58 11.67 -0.60
C LEU A 441 9.40 12.51 -1.10
N LEU A 442 8.21 12.30 -0.54
CA LEU A 442 6.99 13.00 -0.95
C LEU A 442 6.98 14.49 -0.59
N THR A 443 7.95 14.95 0.20
CA THR A 443 8.09 16.35 0.61
C THR A 443 9.17 17.11 -0.16
N LYS A 444 9.88 16.44 -1.07
CA LYS A 444 10.92 17.05 -1.92
C LYS A 444 10.28 18.00 -2.93
N GLU A 445 11.04 18.99 -3.39
CA GLU A 445 10.59 20.09 -4.26
C GLU A 445 10.03 19.64 -5.62
N TRP A 446 10.41 18.45 -6.07
CA TRP A 446 9.94 17.82 -7.31
C TRP A 446 8.86 16.76 -7.09
N TYR A 447 8.34 16.64 -5.85
CA TYR A 447 7.18 15.83 -5.47
C TYR A 447 6.05 16.69 -4.90
N ILE A 448 6.36 17.59 -3.96
CA ILE A 448 5.39 18.50 -3.37
C ILE A 448 5.03 19.61 -4.36
N HIS A 449 3.74 19.91 -4.49
CA HIS A 449 3.32 21.04 -5.29
C HIS A 449 3.88 22.35 -4.70
N PRO A 450 4.29 23.34 -5.52
CA PRO A 450 4.76 24.65 -5.04
C PRO A 450 3.79 25.42 -4.13
N ASN A 451 2.53 24.97 -4.01
CA ASN A 451 1.52 25.57 -3.15
C ASN A 451 1.47 24.92 -1.75
N GLY A 452 2.27 23.87 -1.51
CA GLY A 452 2.31 23.08 -0.28
C GLY A 452 1.55 21.75 -0.34
N GLN A 453 0.81 21.43 -1.40
CA GLN A 453 0.07 20.18 -1.52
C GLN A 453 1.00 18.97 -1.70
N LEU A 454 0.77 17.91 -0.93
CA LEU A 454 1.38 16.61 -1.19
C LEU A 454 0.58 15.90 -2.30
N PRO A 455 1.24 15.21 -3.25
CA PRO A 455 0.55 14.52 -4.34
C PRO A 455 -0.30 13.39 -3.79
N ALA A 456 -1.56 13.26 -4.21
CA ALA A 456 -2.44 12.23 -3.69
C ALA A 456 -2.07 10.81 -4.17
N TYR A 457 -2.31 10.52 -5.45
CA TYR A 457 -1.98 9.26 -6.12
C TYR A 457 -1.92 9.44 -7.65
N GLU A 458 -1.41 8.45 -8.40
CA GLU A 458 -1.10 8.58 -9.84
C GLU A 458 -2.30 9.04 -10.71
N TRP A 459 -3.52 8.61 -10.39
CA TRP A 459 -4.73 8.92 -11.16
C TRP A 459 -5.21 10.37 -11.03
N ASP A 460 -4.93 11.00 -9.89
CA ASP A 460 -5.19 12.42 -9.63
C ASP A 460 -4.28 12.92 -8.50
N PHE A 461 -3.18 13.58 -8.85
CA PHE A 461 -2.28 14.15 -7.83
C PHE A 461 -2.89 15.31 -7.05
N SER A 462 -3.90 16.00 -7.62
CA SER A 462 -4.57 17.15 -7.01
C SER A 462 -5.64 16.77 -6.00
N ASP A 463 -5.94 15.48 -5.86
CA ASP A 463 -6.92 15.00 -4.89
C ASP A 463 -6.44 15.20 -3.44
N VAL A 464 -7.32 14.86 -2.49
CA VAL A 464 -7.11 15.10 -1.07
C VAL A 464 -7.13 13.78 -0.31
N ASN A 465 -5.99 13.42 0.29
CA ASN A 465 -5.88 12.31 1.21
C ASN A 465 -5.86 12.78 2.67
N PRO A 466 -6.15 11.90 3.64
CA PRO A 466 -5.93 12.18 5.05
C PRO A 466 -4.48 12.63 5.32
N PRO A 467 -4.25 13.74 6.05
CA PRO A 467 -2.93 14.28 6.38
C PRO A 467 -2.22 13.50 7.50
N VAL A 468 -2.17 12.16 7.38
CA VAL A 468 -1.54 11.25 8.36
C VAL A 468 0.00 11.23 8.29
N HIS A 469 0.60 11.97 7.35
CA HIS A 469 2.05 12.03 7.15
C HIS A 469 2.81 12.54 8.38
N ALA A 470 2.24 13.51 9.11
CA ALA A 470 2.81 14.03 10.36
C ALA A 470 2.82 12.99 11.47
N TRP A 471 1.71 12.23 11.61
CA TRP A 471 1.61 11.13 12.56
C TRP A 471 2.68 10.06 12.25
N SER A 472 2.74 9.59 11.00
CA SER A 472 3.72 8.56 10.63
C SER A 472 5.15 9.04 10.83
N THR A 473 5.46 10.30 10.46
CA THR A 473 6.77 10.93 10.73
C THR A 473 7.16 10.85 12.20
N PHE A 474 6.25 11.22 13.10
CA PHE A 474 6.53 11.15 14.53
C PHE A 474 6.66 9.70 15.02
N ARG A 475 5.79 8.79 14.57
CA ARG A 475 5.86 7.36 14.95
C ARG A 475 7.16 6.70 14.47
N VAL A 476 7.55 6.91 13.22
CA VAL A 476 8.82 6.41 12.66
C VAL A 476 10.00 6.97 13.44
N PHE A 477 9.98 8.27 13.77
CA PHE A 477 11.02 8.89 14.59
C PHE A 477 11.15 8.24 15.98
N LYS A 478 10.03 7.96 16.68
CA LYS A 478 10.07 7.31 18.00
C LYS A 478 10.44 5.83 17.94
N ILE A 479 10.00 5.10 16.91
CA ILE A 479 10.43 3.71 16.69
C ILE A 479 11.94 3.66 16.42
N ASP A 480 12.45 4.54 15.55
CA ASP A 480 13.87 4.66 15.25
C ASP A 480 14.70 5.02 16.50
N GLU A 481 14.22 5.98 17.30
CA GLU A 481 14.85 6.35 18.56
C GLU A 481 14.91 5.17 19.54
N LYS A 482 13.82 4.39 19.66
CA LYS A 482 13.79 3.19 20.52
C LYS A 482 14.82 2.16 20.07
N ILE A 483 14.90 1.88 18.77
CA ILE A 483 15.78 0.85 18.20
C ILE A 483 17.25 1.28 18.28
N ASN A 484 17.55 2.53 17.94
CA ASN A 484 18.92 3.04 17.84
C ASN A 484 19.42 3.76 19.11
N GLY A 485 18.56 3.95 20.11
CA GLY A 485 18.86 4.61 21.39
C GLY A 485 19.12 6.11 21.29
N LYS A 486 18.87 6.74 20.13
CA LYS A 486 19.09 8.17 19.91
C LYS A 486 18.06 8.77 18.93
N PRO A 487 17.61 10.01 19.14
CA PRO A 487 16.70 10.67 18.22
C PRO A 487 17.40 11.19 16.95
N ASP A 488 16.75 11.07 15.80
CA ASP A 488 17.18 11.67 14.52
C ASP A 488 16.50 13.03 14.31
N ILE A 489 17.01 14.05 15.02
CA ILE A 489 16.48 15.42 14.96
C ILE A 489 16.53 16.02 13.55
N PRO A 490 17.62 15.88 12.77
CA PRO A 490 17.64 16.39 11.39
C PRO A 490 16.55 15.79 10.50
N PHE A 491 16.23 14.49 10.64
CA PHE A 491 15.07 13.91 9.96
C PHE A 491 13.77 14.61 10.36
N LEU A 492 13.49 14.68 11.66
CA LEU A 492 12.25 15.24 12.18
C LEU A 492 12.06 16.70 11.75
N GLU A 493 13.10 17.51 11.89
CA GLU A 493 13.14 18.92 11.50
C GLU A 493 12.91 19.10 9.99
N SER A 494 13.59 18.31 9.15
CA SER A 494 13.48 18.44 7.68
C SER A 494 12.06 18.18 7.16
N VAL A 495 11.37 17.18 7.71
CA VAL A 495 9.99 16.85 7.31
C VAL A 495 9.01 17.86 7.92
N PHE A 496 9.22 18.26 9.17
CA PHE A 496 8.40 19.28 9.84
C PHE A 496 8.30 20.58 9.02
N GLN A 497 9.43 21.08 8.49
CA GLN A 497 9.45 22.30 7.68
C GLN A 497 8.60 22.20 6.41
N LYS A 498 8.53 21.02 5.79
CA LYS A 498 7.69 20.78 4.62
C LYS A 498 6.22 20.58 4.97
N LEU A 499 5.96 19.93 6.11
CA LEU A 499 4.61 19.79 6.65
C LEU A 499 4.01 21.12 7.09
N LEU A 500 4.82 22.13 7.44
CA LEU A 500 4.33 23.50 7.63
C LEU A 500 3.68 24.05 6.36
N LEU A 501 4.32 23.87 5.20
CA LEU A 501 3.78 24.28 3.90
C LEU A 501 2.48 23.55 3.59
N ASN A 502 2.45 22.24 3.84
CA ASN A 502 1.24 21.44 3.65
C ASN A 502 0.11 21.85 4.60
N PHE A 503 0.40 22.10 5.86
CA PHE A 503 -0.58 22.60 6.82
C PHE A 503 -1.16 23.94 6.36
N THR A 504 -0.32 24.87 5.89
CA THR A 504 -0.78 26.16 5.36
C THR A 504 -1.62 25.99 4.09
N TRP A 505 -1.28 25.04 3.20
CA TRP A 505 -2.12 24.70 2.06
C TRP A 505 -3.51 24.25 2.49
N TRP A 506 -3.62 23.37 3.49
CA TRP A 506 -4.89 22.92 4.04
C TRP A 506 -5.73 24.09 4.56
N VAL A 507 -5.14 24.95 5.39
CA VAL A 507 -5.80 26.16 5.92
C VAL A 507 -6.29 27.10 4.81
N ASN A 508 -5.54 27.23 3.71
CA ASN A 508 -5.91 28.18 2.67
C ASN A 508 -6.83 27.60 1.58
N ARG A 509 -6.82 26.29 1.36
CA ARG A 509 -7.49 25.66 0.21
C ARG A 509 -8.64 24.73 0.59
N LYS A 510 -8.64 24.22 1.82
CA LYS A 510 -9.64 23.24 2.30
C LYS A 510 -10.51 23.78 3.43
N ASP A 511 -10.22 24.98 3.93
CA ASP A 511 -11.14 25.82 4.71
C ASP A 511 -11.67 26.94 3.82
N LYS A 512 -12.75 26.67 3.07
CA LYS A 512 -13.28 27.59 2.04
C LYS A 512 -13.75 28.94 2.60
N LYS A 513 -14.15 28.98 3.87
CA LYS A 513 -14.75 30.16 4.53
C LYS A 513 -13.82 30.83 5.55
N GLY A 514 -12.65 30.23 5.84
CA GLY A 514 -11.73 30.73 6.86
C GLY A 514 -12.26 30.55 8.28
N ASN A 515 -13.15 29.57 8.51
CA ASN A 515 -13.81 29.32 9.79
C ASN A 515 -13.27 28.08 10.51
N ASN A 516 -12.17 27.48 10.03
CA ASN A 516 -11.52 26.27 10.54
C ASN A 516 -12.40 25.01 10.41
N VAL A 517 -13.26 24.96 9.40
CA VAL A 517 -14.00 23.76 9.00
C VAL A 517 -13.42 23.27 7.68
N PHE A 518 -12.99 22.02 7.65
CA PHE A 518 -12.17 21.49 6.56
C PHE A 518 -12.90 20.39 5.80
N GLY A 519 -12.77 20.43 4.49
CA GLY A 519 -13.28 19.37 3.63
C GLY A 519 -12.88 19.50 2.17
N GLY A 520 -13.43 18.59 1.37
CA GLY A 520 -13.22 18.49 -0.07
C GLY A 520 -12.44 17.24 -0.45
N GLY A 521 -12.76 16.68 -1.62
CA GLY A 521 -12.33 15.33 -1.98
C GLY A 521 -13.11 14.27 -1.21
N PHE A 522 -12.71 13.02 -1.39
CA PHE A 522 -13.25 11.88 -0.64
C PHE A 522 -12.43 11.53 0.61
N LEU A 523 -11.25 12.14 0.80
CA LEU A 523 -10.39 11.96 1.99
C LEU A 523 -10.02 10.49 2.26
N GLY A 524 -9.74 9.73 1.21
CA GLY A 524 -9.43 8.30 1.33
C GLY A 524 -10.64 7.40 1.61
N LEU A 525 -11.86 7.96 1.71
CA LEU A 525 -13.11 7.27 2.01
C LEU A 525 -14.12 7.40 0.85
N ASP A 526 -13.82 6.79 -0.29
CA ASP A 526 -14.47 6.96 -1.60
C ASP A 526 -16.00 6.99 -1.53
N ASN A 527 -16.62 5.91 -1.01
CA ASN A 527 -18.07 5.74 -1.05
C ASN A 527 -18.79 5.89 0.30
N ILE A 528 -18.13 6.44 1.32
CA ILE A 528 -18.67 6.52 2.69
C ILE A 528 -19.93 7.38 2.81
N GLY A 529 -20.06 8.42 1.98
CA GLY A 529 -21.14 9.40 2.01
C GLY A 529 -22.42 8.93 1.31
N ALA A 530 -23.52 9.64 1.54
CA ALA A 530 -24.79 9.37 0.85
C ALA A 530 -24.77 9.74 -0.64
N PHE A 531 -23.95 10.72 -1.00
CA PHE A 531 -23.71 11.22 -2.35
C PHE A 531 -22.22 11.56 -2.51
N ASP A 532 -21.79 11.84 -3.74
CA ASP A 532 -20.43 12.30 -4.02
C ASP A 532 -20.13 13.56 -3.21
N ARG A 533 -19.13 13.48 -2.34
CA ARG A 533 -18.71 14.56 -1.43
C ARG A 533 -18.20 15.81 -2.16
N ASN A 534 -17.91 15.72 -3.45
CA ASN A 534 -17.57 16.85 -4.31
C ASN A 534 -18.77 17.43 -5.08
N MET A 535 -19.96 16.87 -4.93
CA MET A 535 -21.17 17.34 -5.60
C MET A 535 -21.44 18.81 -5.28
N GLN A 536 -21.61 19.63 -6.32
CA GLN A 536 -22.02 21.02 -6.20
C GLN A 536 -23.54 21.11 -6.30
N PHE A 537 -24.18 21.56 -5.22
CA PHE A 537 -25.63 21.75 -5.18
C PHE A 537 -26.03 23.01 -5.95
N LYS A 538 -27.09 22.90 -6.75
CA LYS A 538 -27.53 24.00 -7.64
C LYS A 538 -27.95 25.24 -6.86
N ASN A 539 -28.44 25.04 -5.65
CA ASN A 539 -28.97 26.10 -4.81
C ASN A 539 -27.89 26.77 -3.96
N GLY A 540 -26.62 26.36 -4.07
CA GLY A 540 -25.45 26.88 -3.32
C GLY A 540 -25.20 26.21 -1.96
N ASP A 541 -25.99 25.20 -1.59
CA ASP A 541 -25.76 24.36 -0.43
C ASP A 541 -24.38 23.68 -0.51
N HIS A 542 -23.77 23.39 0.64
CA HIS A 542 -22.46 22.76 0.69
C HIS A 542 -22.31 21.85 1.90
N LEU A 543 -21.49 20.82 1.73
CA LEU A 543 -21.19 19.84 2.76
C LEU A 543 -20.03 20.30 3.63
N GLU A 544 -20.24 20.34 4.94
CA GLU A 544 -19.20 20.44 5.95
C GLU A 544 -18.88 19.03 6.45
N GLN A 545 -17.60 18.65 6.36
CA GLN A 545 -17.14 17.28 6.58
C GLN A 545 -16.55 17.11 7.98
N ALA A 546 -17.08 16.16 8.75
CA ALA A 546 -16.64 15.92 10.11
C ALA A 546 -15.25 15.26 10.17
N ASP A 547 -14.95 14.37 9.24
CA ASP A 547 -13.66 13.71 9.11
C ASP A 547 -12.56 14.68 8.66
N GLY A 548 -12.79 15.48 7.62
CA GLY A 548 -11.82 16.49 7.15
C GLY A 548 -11.36 17.43 8.27
N THR A 549 -12.31 17.92 9.07
CA THR A 549 -12.03 18.77 10.22
C THR A 549 -11.29 18.01 11.33
N SER A 550 -11.69 16.76 11.60
CA SER A 550 -11.03 15.91 12.61
C SER A 550 -9.59 15.54 12.24
N TRP A 551 -9.35 15.26 10.95
CA TRP A 551 -8.01 15.02 10.42
C TRP A 551 -7.11 16.24 10.59
N MET A 552 -7.62 17.44 10.36
CA MET A 552 -6.87 18.67 10.59
C MET A 552 -6.60 18.94 12.07
N ALA A 553 -7.51 18.57 12.97
CA ALA A 553 -7.25 18.61 14.39
C ALA A 553 -6.12 17.64 14.80
N MET A 554 -6.14 16.41 14.27
CA MET A 554 -5.06 15.44 14.44
C MET A 554 -3.74 15.97 13.86
N PHE A 555 -3.76 16.57 12.66
CA PHE A 555 -2.56 17.14 12.04
C PHE A 555 -1.99 18.29 12.89
N ALA A 556 -2.84 19.19 13.40
CA ALA A 556 -2.42 20.26 14.30
C ALA A 556 -1.78 19.72 15.59
N LEU A 557 -2.38 18.70 16.22
CA LEU A 557 -1.80 18.04 17.40
C LEU A 557 -0.47 17.36 17.11
N ASN A 558 -0.35 16.62 16.00
CA ASN A 558 0.91 15.99 15.61
C ASN A 558 2.00 17.04 15.38
N MET A 559 1.69 18.15 14.70
CA MET A 559 2.65 19.23 14.48
C MET A 559 3.03 19.96 15.78
N MET A 560 2.08 20.12 16.71
CA MET A 560 2.38 20.61 18.06
C MET A 560 3.35 19.66 18.77
N ARG A 561 3.07 18.35 18.79
CA ARG A 561 3.90 17.35 19.44
C ARG A 561 5.31 17.29 18.85
N ILE A 562 5.43 17.32 17.52
CA ILE A 562 6.73 17.41 16.83
C ILE A 562 7.47 18.69 17.22
N SER A 563 6.77 19.84 17.24
CA SER A 563 7.38 21.13 17.63
C SER A 563 7.89 21.09 19.07
N MET A 564 7.14 20.50 20.00
CA MET A 564 7.57 20.32 21.40
C MET A 564 8.81 19.43 21.49
N GLU A 565 8.87 18.33 20.72
CA GLU A 565 10.04 17.45 20.67
C GLU A 565 11.27 18.20 20.15
N LEU A 566 11.13 18.96 19.06
CA LEU A 566 12.20 19.80 18.51
C LEU A 566 12.62 20.92 19.47
N ALA A 567 11.67 21.48 20.24
CA ALA A 567 11.93 22.56 21.19
C ALA A 567 12.86 22.15 22.36
N LEU A 568 12.95 20.84 22.65
CA LEU A 568 13.94 20.32 23.60
C LEU A 568 15.39 20.51 23.14
N TYR A 569 15.60 20.73 21.84
CA TYR A 569 16.91 20.91 21.23
C TYR A 569 17.12 22.34 20.69
N ASN A 570 16.04 23.01 20.28
CA ASN A 570 16.08 24.39 19.82
C ASN A 570 14.82 25.16 20.27
N PRO A 571 14.93 26.10 21.22
CA PRO A 571 13.77 26.76 21.84
C PRO A 571 12.91 27.59 20.87
N VAL A 572 13.40 27.90 19.67
CA VAL A 572 12.60 28.59 18.62
C VAL A 572 11.33 27.80 18.27
N TYR A 573 11.36 26.46 18.40
CA TYR A 573 10.19 25.63 18.13
C TYR A 573 9.07 25.75 19.17
N GLU A 574 9.30 26.40 20.32
CA GLU A 574 8.22 26.71 21.26
C GLU A 574 7.15 27.61 20.61
N ASP A 575 7.56 28.57 19.76
CA ASP A 575 6.62 29.44 19.04
C ASP A 575 5.74 28.66 18.07
N MET A 576 6.29 27.63 17.43
CA MET A 576 5.53 26.73 16.57
C MET A 576 4.60 25.83 17.38
N ALA A 577 5.06 25.30 18.51
CA ALA A 577 4.20 24.52 19.42
C ALA A 577 2.99 25.36 19.88
N ILE A 578 3.22 26.63 20.26
CA ILE A 578 2.16 27.59 20.61
C ILE A 578 1.19 27.79 19.45
N LYS A 579 1.70 28.03 18.23
CA LYS A 579 0.86 28.23 17.04
C LYS A 579 -0.06 27.03 16.81
N PHE A 580 0.48 25.81 16.88
CA PHE A 580 -0.31 24.60 16.60
C PHE A 580 -1.28 24.28 17.72
N PHE A 581 -0.90 24.53 18.97
CA PHE A 581 -1.80 24.45 20.12
C PHE A 581 -3.01 25.39 19.95
N GLU A 582 -2.78 26.68 19.65
CA GLU A 582 -3.86 27.63 19.42
C GLU A 582 -4.74 27.23 18.23
N HIS A 583 -4.13 26.82 17.12
CA HIS A 583 -4.86 26.41 15.93
C HIS A 583 -5.74 25.18 16.20
N TYR A 584 -5.22 24.20 16.93
CA TYR A 584 -6.00 23.05 17.39
C TYR A 584 -7.23 23.48 18.22
N LEU A 585 -7.10 24.46 19.12
CA LEU A 585 -8.24 24.98 19.89
C LEU A 585 -9.29 25.65 18.99
N TYR A 586 -8.87 26.37 17.95
CA TYR A 586 -9.80 26.97 16.99
C TYR A 586 -10.54 25.90 16.18
N ILE A 587 -9.87 24.82 15.77
CA ILE A 587 -10.53 23.68 15.11
C ILE A 587 -11.55 23.03 16.05
N ALA A 588 -11.15 22.75 17.30
CA ALA A 588 -12.06 22.19 18.30
C ALA A 588 -13.31 23.08 18.52
N ALA A 589 -13.14 24.40 18.47
CA ALA A 589 -14.26 25.35 18.55
C ALA A 589 -15.16 25.32 17.31
N ALA A 590 -14.59 25.19 16.12
CA ALA A 590 -15.34 25.09 14.87
C ALA A 590 -16.15 23.78 14.80
N MET A 591 -15.62 22.68 15.35
CA MET A 591 -16.36 21.41 15.45
C MET A 591 -17.58 21.52 16.37
N GLU A 592 -17.51 22.35 17.42
CA GLU A 592 -18.62 22.62 18.33
C GLU A 592 -19.63 23.62 17.75
N ASN A 593 -19.14 24.68 17.08
CA ASN A 593 -19.94 25.79 16.59
C ASN A 593 -19.54 26.13 15.14
N LEU A 594 -20.39 25.83 14.17
CA LEU A 594 -20.19 26.17 12.75
C LEU A 594 -20.54 27.65 12.49
N GLY A 595 -19.77 28.58 13.06
CA GLY A 595 -19.96 30.03 12.87
C GLY A 595 -21.24 30.57 13.51
N GLU A 596 -22.06 31.32 12.76
CA GLU A 596 -23.34 31.92 13.23
C GLU A 596 -24.52 30.91 13.25
N THR A 597 -24.30 29.66 12.84
CA THR A 597 -25.36 28.64 12.74
C THR A 597 -25.54 27.86 14.04
N ARG A 598 -26.76 27.37 14.30
CA ARG A 598 -27.18 26.82 15.61
C ARG A 598 -26.64 25.42 15.96
N ASN A 599 -26.04 24.68 15.02
CA ASN A 599 -25.63 23.28 15.23
C ASN A 599 -24.22 23.03 14.66
N GLY A 600 -23.31 22.49 15.49
CA GLY A 600 -21.98 22.02 15.10
C GLY A 600 -21.97 20.63 14.42
N LEU A 601 -20.79 20.03 14.29
CA LEU A 601 -20.61 18.67 13.77
C LEU A 601 -21.03 17.59 14.78
N TRP A 602 -21.09 17.94 16.07
CA TRP A 602 -21.57 17.06 17.14
C TRP A 602 -23.09 17.12 17.27
N ASN A 603 -23.74 15.96 17.23
CA ASN A 603 -25.16 15.84 17.52
C ASN A 603 -25.38 15.43 18.98
N GLU A 604 -25.93 16.33 19.80
CA GLU A 604 -26.12 16.07 21.23
C GLU A 604 -27.19 15.02 21.55
N GLU A 605 -28.19 14.84 20.69
CA GLU A 605 -29.24 13.84 20.86
C GLU A 605 -28.66 12.42 20.66
N ASP A 606 -28.02 12.20 19.51
CA ASP A 606 -27.43 10.91 19.14
C ASP A 606 -26.13 10.64 19.90
N GLY A 607 -25.37 11.68 20.25
CA GLY A 607 -24.05 11.56 20.85
C GLY A 607 -23.02 11.03 19.88
N PHE A 608 -23.00 11.61 18.67
CA PHE A 608 -22.13 11.18 17.58
C PHE A 608 -21.80 12.37 16.68
N PHE A 609 -20.69 12.26 15.94
CA PHE A 609 -20.31 13.25 14.93
C PHE A 609 -20.86 12.86 13.57
N TYR A 610 -21.33 13.86 12.81
CA TYR A 610 -21.91 13.69 11.50
C TYR A 610 -21.46 14.80 10.55
N ASP A 611 -21.43 14.50 9.25
CA ASP A 611 -21.35 15.53 8.22
C ASP A 611 -22.61 16.42 8.27
N VAL A 612 -22.46 17.70 7.93
CA VAL A 612 -23.54 18.68 7.98
C VAL A 612 -23.73 19.31 6.61
N LEU A 613 -24.94 19.24 6.06
CA LEU A 613 -25.32 20.01 4.88
C LEU A 613 -25.73 21.41 5.33
N GLN A 614 -24.93 22.41 4.95
CA GLN A 614 -25.23 23.82 5.17
C GLN A 614 -26.10 24.33 4.03
N LEU A 615 -27.28 24.82 4.39
CA LEU A 615 -28.26 25.35 3.45
C LEU A 615 -28.03 26.83 3.21
N ASN A 616 -28.35 27.28 2.00
CA ASN A 616 -28.16 28.68 1.62
C ASN A 616 -29.03 29.69 2.38
N ASN A 617 -30.08 29.23 3.05
CA ASN A 617 -30.92 30.04 3.93
C ASN A 617 -30.32 30.23 5.35
N GLY A 618 -29.16 29.62 5.64
CA GLY A 618 -28.49 29.68 6.94
C GLY A 618 -28.88 28.57 7.91
N ASP A 619 -29.81 27.69 7.55
CA ASP A 619 -30.11 26.47 8.32
C ASP A 619 -29.07 25.37 8.02
N SER A 620 -29.02 24.37 8.88
CA SER A 620 -28.13 23.22 8.72
C SER A 620 -28.84 21.90 8.99
N ILE A 621 -28.48 20.87 8.21
CA ILE A 621 -29.02 19.52 8.35
C ILE A 621 -27.87 18.56 8.68
N SER A 622 -27.96 17.93 9.85
CA SER A 622 -27.04 16.86 10.23
C SER A 622 -27.39 15.58 9.46
N LEU A 623 -26.44 15.09 8.64
CA LEU A 623 -26.57 13.83 7.93
C LEU A 623 -26.30 12.70 8.93
N LYS A 624 -27.33 12.24 9.64
CA LYS A 624 -27.28 11.20 10.69
C LYS A 624 -26.90 9.79 10.17
N LEU A 625 -25.84 9.70 9.38
CA LEU A 625 -25.22 8.50 8.84
C LEU A 625 -24.04 8.09 9.74
N ARG A 626 -24.24 7.05 10.54
CA ARG A 626 -23.28 6.51 11.50
C ARG A 626 -22.24 5.69 10.76
N SER A 627 -21.15 6.36 10.42
CA SER A 627 -20.01 5.77 9.76
C SER A 627 -18.73 6.06 10.54
N ILE A 628 -17.61 5.55 10.03
CA ILE A 628 -16.29 5.77 10.61
C ILE A 628 -15.93 7.25 10.75
N VAL A 629 -16.55 8.11 9.93
CA VAL A 629 -16.46 9.57 9.99
C VAL A 629 -16.71 10.08 11.40
N GLY A 630 -17.70 9.51 12.10
CA GLY A 630 -18.02 9.93 13.46
C GLY A 630 -17.07 9.40 14.54
N LEU A 631 -16.17 8.46 14.18
CA LEU A 631 -15.14 7.91 15.06
C LEU A 631 -13.77 8.60 14.87
N ILE A 632 -13.48 9.15 13.68
CA ILE A 632 -12.22 9.86 13.37
C ILE A 632 -11.84 10.96 14.37
N PRO A 633 -12.77 11.74 14.97
CA PRO A 633 -12.43 12.68 16.05
C PRO A 633 -11.62 12.07 17.22
N MET A 634 -11.70 10.75 17.44
CA MET A 634 -10.92 10.05 18.46
C MET A 634 -9.41 10.08 18.20
N PHE A 635 -8.98 10.23 16.94
CA PHE A 635 -7.57 10.17 16.56
C PHE A 635 -6.81 11.44 16.94
N ALA A 636 -7.52 12.54 17.16
CA ALA A 636 -6.97 13.78 17.71
C ALA A 636 -6.81 13.65 19.23
N VAL A 637 -5.79 12.89 19.65
CA VAL A 637 -5.43 12.68 21.05
C VAL A 637 -3.91 12.70 21.24
N GLU A 638 -3.43 13.58 22.12
CA GLU A 638 -2.02 13.66 22.52
C GLU A 638 -1.90 13.75 24.04
N ILE A 639 -0.89 13.07 24.60
CA ILE A 639 -0.57 13.12 26.03
C ILE A 639 0.75 13.85 26.23
N ILE A 640 0.72 14.89 27.07
CA ILE A 640 1.89 15.67 27.42
C ILE A 640 2.27 15.38 28.87
N GLU A 641 3.50 14.94 29.07
CA GLU A 641 4.09 14.75 30.39
C GLU A 641 4.53 16.09 30.99
N HIS A 642 4.36 16.25 32.30
CA HIS A 642 4.63 17.49 33.01
C HIS A 642 6.10 17.92 32.90
N ASP A 643 7.02 16.95 32.87
CA ASP A 643 8.46 17.20 32.74
C ASP A 643 8.82 17.87 31.40
N ILE A 644 8.03 17.66 30.34
CA ILE A 644 8.18 18.35 29.07
C ILE A 644 7.76 19.82 29.23
N LEU A 645 6.68 20.09 29.95
CA LEU A 645 6.21 21.46 30.19
C LEU A 645 7.19 22.28 31.01
N GLU A 646 7.85 21.67 32.00
CA GLU A 646 8.91 22.30 32.79
C GLU A 646 10.09 22.73 31.90
N LYS A 647 10.37 21.97 30.84
CA LYS A 647 11.43 22.26 29.85
C LYS A 647 11.01 23.28 28.79
N LEU A 648 9.71 23.58 28.66
CA LEU A 648 9.14 24.47 27.65
C LEU A 648 8.38 25.65 28.30
N PRO A 649 9.08 26.60 28.94
CA PRO A 649 8.46 27.64 29.76
C PRO A 649 7.65 28.66 28.96
N ASN A 650 8.00 28.97 27.71
CA ASN A 650 7.26 29.92 26.90
C ASN A 650 5.93 29.32 26.45
N PHE A 651 5.96 28.05 25.99
CA PHE A 651 4.77 27.28 25.68
C PHE A 651 3.84 27.22 26.90
N THR A 652 4.37 26.79 28.05
CA THR A 652 3.60 26.65 29.29
C THR A 652 2.95 27.97 29.71
N LYS A 653 3.69 29.08 29.66
CA LYS A 653 3.16 30.42 29.97
C LYS A 653 2.03 30.83 29.03
N ARG A 654 2.18 30.60 27.72
CA ARG A 654 1.16 30.97 26.73
C ARG A 654 -0.08 30.10 26.85
N MET A 655 0.09 28.81 27.05
CA MET A 655 -0.99 27.88 27.32
C MET A 655 -1.80 28.30 28.56
N GLN A 656 -1.15 28.58 29.69
CA GLN A 656 -1.82 29.08 30.89
C GLN A 656 -2.56 30.41 30.64
N TRP A 657 -1.97 31.30 29.83
CA TRP A 657 -2.64 32.54 29.44
C TRP A 657 -3.93 32.26 28.66
N ILE A 658 -3.92 31.32 27.71
CA ILE A 658 -5.11 30.95 26.92
C ILE A 658 -6.18 30.34 27.82
N LEU A 659 -5.80 29.38 28.67
CA LEU A 659 -6.74 28.74 29.60
C LEU A 659 -7.44 29.75 30.52
N LYS A 660 -6.70 30.78 30.96
CA LYS A 660 -7.24 31.84 31.82
C LYS A 660 -8.05 32.90 31.08
N ASN A 661 -7.62 33.32 29.89
CA ASN A 661 -8.18 34.51 29.21
C ASN A 661 -9.14 34.17 28.06
N LYS A 662 -9.17 32.91 27.60
CA LYS A 662 -10.11 32.41 26.57
C LYS A 662 -10.88 31.19 27.10
N PRO A 663 -11.75 31.38 28.12
CA PRO A 663 -12.45 30.28 28.78
C PRO A 663 -13.32 29.48 27.79
N ASP A 664 -13.88 30.11 26.76
CA ASP A 664 -14.67 29.41 25.73
C ASP A 664 -13.84 28.37 24.97
N LEU A 665 -12.56 28.68 24.67
CA LEU A 665 -11.64 27.72 24.06
C LEU A 665 -11.14 26.67 25.05
N ALA A 666 -10.85 27.09 26.29
CA ALA A 666 -10.44 26.19 27.36
C ALA A 666 -11.52 25.14 27.68
N ASN A 667 -12.80 25.53 27.54
CA ASN A 667 -13.97 24.69 27.73
C ASN A 667 -14.21 23.67 26.62
N LEU A 668 -13.39 23.64 25.57
CA LEU A 668 -13.55 22.69 24.45
C LEU A 668 -12.57 21.52 24.53
N VAL A 669 -11.48 21.66 25.29
CA VAL A 669 -10.49 20.60 25.52
C VAL A 669 -10.68 19.95 26.88
N SER A 670 -10.17 18.73 27.06
CA SER A 670 -10.08 18.08 28.38
C SER A 670 -9.51 19.03 29.42
N HIS A 671 -10.05 19.02 30.65
CA HIS A 671 -9.62 19.90 31.74
C HIS A 671 -8.13 19.71 32.00
N TRP A 672 -7.31 20.60 31.44
CA TRP A 672 -5.86 20.51 31.48
C TRP A 672 -5.30 20.53 32.92
N GLU A 673 -6.02 21.18 33.83
CA GLU A 673 -5.70 21.25 35.26
C GLU A 673 -5.95 19.93 36.00
N VAL A 674 -6.71 19.00 35.42
CA VAL A 674 -6.91 17.66 35.99
C VAL A 674 -5.74 16.80 35.55
N GLU A 675 -4.75 16.71 36.43
CA GLU A 675 -3.60 15.83 36.25
C GLU A 675 -4.08 14.36 36.23
N GLY A 676 -3.74 13.65 35.15
CA GLY A 676 -3.83 12.19 35.14
C GLY A 676 -2.84 11.58 36.14
N LYS A 677 -2.87 10.26 36.34
CA LYS A 677 -1.87 9.62 37.21
C LYS A 677 -0.45 9.90 36.68
N GLY A 678 0.36 10.59 37.50
CA GLY A 678 1.79 10.80 37.27
C GLY A 678 2.15 11.98 36.36
N GLY A 679 1.56 13.16 36.54
CA GLY A 679 2.00 14.37 35.82
C GLY A 679 1.56 14.41 34.37
N LYS A 680 0.40 13.87 34.01
CA LYS A 680 -0.01 13.76 32.60
C LYS A 680 -1.14 14.73 32.29
N HIS A 681 -1.06 15.35 31.11
CA HIS A 681 -2.08 16.25 30.60
C HIS A 681 -2.63 15.74 29.26
N LEU A 682 -3.96 15.71 29.12
CA LEU A 682 -4.66 15.23 27.93
C LEU A 682 -5.01 16.39 27.01
N MET A 683 -4.64 16.27 25.73
CA MET A 683 -5.15 17.08 24.64
C MET A 683 -6.02 16.21 23.74
N SER A 684 -7.33 16.36 23.82
CA SER A 684 -8.26 15.70 22.89
C SER A 684 -9.53 16.51 22.66
N ILE A 685 -10.11 16.35 21.46
CA ILE A 685 -11.43 16.91 21.11
C ILE A 685 -12.51 16.21 21.95
N LEU A 686 -12.27 14.95 22.30
CA LEU A 686 -13.23 14.14 23.04
C LEU A 686 -12.94 14.18 24.53
N ARG A 687 -13.84 14.84 25.26
CA ARG A 687 -13.91 14.75 26.72
C ARG A 687 -14.49 13.40 27.14
N LYS A 688 -14.24 13.01 28.40
CA LYS A 688 -14.71 11.73 28.98
C LYS A 688 -16.16 11.41 28.65
N THR A 689 -17.08 12.37 28.75
CA THR A 689 -18.52 12.16 28.45
C THR A 689 -18.77 11.82 26.99
N ARG A 690 -18.28 12.63 26.04
CA ARG A 690 -18.44 12.37 24.59
C ARG A 690 -17.68 11.13 24.14
N LEU A 691 -16.45 10.94 24.64
CA LEU A 691 -15.66 9.74 24.39
C LEU A 691 -16.43 8.50 24.82
N THR A 692 -17.04 8.49 26.01
CA THR A 692 -17.85 7.36 26.48
C THR A 692 -19.04 7.10 25.55
N ARG A 693 -19.74 8.14 25.07
CA ARG A 693 -20.88 7.99 24.15
C ARG A 693 -20.46 7.40 22.79
N ILE A 694 -19.34 7.88 22.24
CA ILE A 694 -18.79 7.34 21.00
C ILE A 694 -18.33 5.90 21.19
N LEU A 695 -17.59 5.60 22.26
CA LEU A 695 -17.08 4.27 22.54
C LEU A 695 -18.21 3.26 22.75
N ASN A 696 -19.26 3.61 23.49
CA ASN A 696 -20.43 2.75 23.66
C ASN A 696 -21.11 2.40 22.31
N ARG A 697 -20.98 3.26 21.30
CA ARG A 697 -21.49 2.95 19.97
C ARG A 697 -20.50 2.12 19.15
N MET A 698 -19.22 2.47 19.22
CA MET A 698 -18.13 1.78 18.54
C MET A 698 -18.03 0.30 18.97
N VAL A 699 -18.27 0.01 20.25
CA VAL A 699 -18.16 -1.34 20.83
C VAL A 699 -19.51 -2.07 20.92
N ASP A 700 -20.54 -1.58 20.24
CA ASP A 700 -21.83 -2.27 20.09
C ASP A 700 -21.77 -3.22 18.88
N GLU A 701 -22.05 -4.50 19.11
CA GLU A 701 -22.06 -5.55 18.09
C GLU A 701 -23.16 -5.36 17.04
N LYS A 702 -24.25 -4.68 17.40
CA LYS A 702 -25.35 -4.31 16.48
C LYS A 702 -25.00 -3.09 15.62
N GLU A 703 -23.92 -2.38 15.94
CA GLU A 703 -23.45 -1.23 15.19
C GLU A 703 -22.10 -1.53 14.56
N PHE A 704 -21.00 -1.22 15.25
CA PHE A 704 -19.66 -1.17 14.66
C PHE A 704 -18.78 -2.38 15.03
N LEU A 705 -19.00 -3.02 16.18
CA LEU A 705 -18.11 -4.08 16.67
C LEU A 705 -18.36 -5.40 15.94
N SER A 706 -17.36 -5.89 15.24
CA SER A 706 -17.32 -7.18 14.57
C SER A 706 -16.37 -8.13 15.28
N ASP A 707 -16.49 -9.42 15.06
CA ASP A 707 -15.51 -10.45 15.46
C ASP A 707 -14.12 -10.23 14.87
N TYR A 708 -14.03 -9.39 13.84
CA TYR A 708 -12.80 -9.13 13.10
C TYR A 708 -12.27 -7.69 13.22
N GLY A 709 -12.97 -6.80 13.95
CA GLY A 709 -12.56 -5.41 14.14
C GLY A 709 -13.73 -4.42 14.20
N ILE A 710 -13.46 -3.15 13.91
CA ILE A 710 -14.46 -2.09 13.79
C ILE A 710 -14.86 -1.93 12.32
N ARG A 711 -16.17 -2.09 12.05
CA ARG A 711 -16.78 -1.85 10.73
C ARG A 711 -16.66 -0.38 10.33
N SER A 712 -16.56 -0.11 9.04
CA SER A 712 -16.55 1.27 8.51
C SER A 712 -17.92 1.95 8.57
N MET A 713 -19.00 1.19 8.73
CA MET A 713 -20.37 1.69 8.85
C MET A 713 -21.17 0.88 9.86
N SER A 714 -22.09 1.54 10.56
CA SER A 714 -22.97 0.90 11.53
C SER A 714 -23.87 -0.14 10.84
N LYS A 715 -23.90 -1.35 11.39
CA LYS A 715 -24.70 -2.48 10.89
C LYS A 715 -26.21 -2.24 10.97
N ILE A 716 -26.69 -1.26 11.74
CA ILE A 716 -28.11 -0.89 11.80
C ILE A 716 -28.71 -0.55 10.43
N TYR A 717 -27.87 -0.07 9.49
CA TYR A 717 -28.29 0.28 8.13
C TYR A 717 -28.53 -0.93 7.23
N GLU A 718 -28.29 -2.15 7.73
CA GLU A 718 -28.73 -3.38 7.09
C GLU A 718 -30.26 -3.50 7.09
N GLU A 719 -30.87 -3.29 8.27
CA GLU A 719 -32.33 -3.34 8.47
C GLU A 719 -32.99 -1.99 8.21
N ASN A 720 -32.31 -0.89 8.54
CA ASN A 720 -32.85 0.47 8.46
C ASN A 720 -31.98 1.36 7.59
N PRO A 721 -31.94 1.21 6.25
CA PRO A 721 -31.11 2.01 5.37
C PRO A 721 -31.29 3.52 5.60
N PHE A 722 -30.19 4.26 5.62
CA PHE A 722 -30.24 5.71 5.72
C PHE A 722 -30.80 6.29 4.43
N LYS A 723 -31.78 7.20 4.54
CA LYS A 723 -32.42 7.85 3.38
C LYS A 723 -32.31 9.36 3.53
N PHE A 724 -31.94 10.03 2.45
CA PHE A 724 -31.82 11.48 2.41
C PHE A 724 -32.26 12.02 1.05
N SER A 725 -33.10 13.04 1.04
CA SER A 725 -33.63 13.65 -0.18
C SER A 725 -33.17 15.09 -0.29
N VAL A 726 -32.53 15.44 -1.40
CA VAL A 726 -32.05 16.81 -1.70
C VAL A 726 -32.11 17.06 -3.21
N ASP A 727 -32.44 18.28 -3.63
CA ASP A 727 -32.57 18.66 -5.05
C ASP A 727 -33.47 17.73 -5.90
N GLY A 728 -34.51 17.14 -5.27
CA GLY A 728 -35.43 16.21 -5.91
C GLY A 728 -34.84 14.84 -6.23
N GLN A 729 -33.68 14.50 -5.66
CA GLN A 729 -33.05 13.18 -5.74
C GLN A 729 -33.11 12.49 -4.37
N ASP A 730 -33.39 11.19 -4.39
CA ASP A 730 -33.39 10.34 -3.20
C ASP A 730 -32.10 9.52 -3.14
N PHE A 731 -31.34 9.69 -2.06
CA PHE A 731 -30.15 8.92 -1.76
C PHE A 731 -30.46 7.88 -0.69
N THR A 732 -30.00 6.65 -0.90
CA THR A 732 -30.12 5.55 0.07
C THR A 732 -28.75 4.95 0.32
N VAL A 733 -28.39 4.81 1.60
CA VAL A 733 -27.15 4.15 2.04
C VAL A 733 -27.53 2.94 2.87
N LYS A 734 -27.02 1.78 2.46
CA LYS A 734 -27.18 0.51 3.15
C LYS A 734 -25.82 0.05 3.69
N TYR A 735 -25.84 -0.69 4.79
CA TYR A 735 -24.70 -1.50 5.21
C TYR A 735 -24.39 -2.58 4.15
N THR A 736 -23.16 -2.58 3.64
CA THR A 736 -22.63 -3.57 2.71
C THR A 736 -21.32 -4.14 3.30
N PRO A 737 -21.32 -5.36 3.85
CA PRO A 737 -20.16 -5.86 4.60
C PRO A 737 -18.95 -6.18 3.72
N ALA A 738 -19.12 -6.38 2.41
CA ALA A 738 -18.09 -6.84 1.47
C ALA A 738 -17.86 -5.81 0.35
N GLU A 739 -17.98 -6.20 -0.92
CA GLU A 739 -17.84 -5.33 -2.08
C GLU A 739 -18.95 -4.26 -2.14
N SER A 740 -18.70 -3.19 -2.91
CA SER A 740 -19.68 -2.11 -3.12
C SER A 740 -20.84 -2.59 -4.00
N ASP A 741 -22.07 -2.21 -3.64
CA ASP A 741 -23.26 -2.45 -4.46
C ASP A 741 -23.46 -1.39 -5.58
N SER A 742 -22.52 -0.46 -5.73
CA SER A 742 -22.56 0.65 -6.68
C SER A 742 -21.22 0.89 -7.41
N ARG A 743 -21.27 1.63 -8.53
CA ARG A 743 -20.08 2.01 -9.33
C ARG A 743 -19.43 3.34 -8.89
N MET A 744 -19.81 3.89 -7.75
CA MET A 744 -19.23 5.14 -7.28
C MET A 744 -17.71 4.95 -7.09
N PHE A 745 -16.90 5.83 -7.69
CA PHE A 745 -15.43 5.79 -7.63
C PHE A 745 -14.78 4.46 -8.11
N GLY A 746 -15.16 3.97 -9.29
CA GLY A 746 -14.52 2.78 -9.90
C GLY A 746 -15.02 1.45 -9.38
N GLY A 747 -15.64 1.42 -8.19
CA GLY A 747 -16.42 0.30 -7.66
C GLY A 747 -15.63 -0.81 -6.97
N ASN A 748 -14.30 -0.70 -6.88
CA ASN A 748 -13.43 -1.71 -6.28
C ASN A 748 -13.36 -1.60 -4.74
N SER A 749 -13.32 -0.37 -4.22
CA SER A 749 -13.24 -0.11 -2.78
C SER A 749 -14.63 0.10 -2.15
N ASN A 750 -14.81 -0.34 -0.90
CA ASN A 750 -16.05 -0.14 -0.14
C ASN A 750 -15.83 0.25 1.34
N TRP A 751 -16.38 1.39 1.72
CA TRP A 751 -16.35 1.96 3.06
C TRP A 751 -17.71 1.92 3.78
N ARG A 752 -18.71 1.20 3.24
CA ARG A 752 -20.07 1.11 3.79
C ARG A 752 -20.31 -0.13 4.65
N GLY A 753 -19.27 -0.65 5.29
CA GLY A 753 -19.39 -1.81 6.16
C GLY A 753 -18.13 -2.62 6.41
N PRO A 754 -17.19 -2.75 5.46
CA PRO A 754 -15.98 -3.56 5.66
C PRO A 754 -15.06 -3.03 6.75
N ILE A 755 -14.13 -3.87 7.19
CA ILE A 755 -13.08 -3.57 8.15
C ILE A 755 -11.81 -3.17 7.40
N TRP A 756 -11.26 -2.01 7.76
CA TRP A 756 -10.05 -1.45 7.18
C TRP A 756 -8.96 -1.34 8.24
N PHE A 757 -7.79 -1.92 7.96
CA PHE A 757 -6.62 -1.87 8.84
C PHE A 757 -6.16 -0.46 9.23
N PRO A 758 -6.03 0.54 8.32
CA PRO A 758 -5.48 1.85 8.69
C PRO A 758 -6.32 2.55 9.78
N ILE A 759 -7.64 2.52 9.67
CA ILE A 759 -8.54 3.09 10.67
C ILE A 759 -8.50 2.29 11.97
N ASN A 760 -8.61 0.96 11.89
CA ASN A 760 -8.60 0.10 13.08
C ASN A 760 -7.28 0.24 13.86
N PHE A 761 -6.16 0.38 13.17
CA PHE A 761 -4.85 0.66 13.76
C PHE A 761 -4.85 1.98 14.53
N LEU A 762 -5.39 3.06 13.95
CA LEU A 762 -5.51 4.35 14.63
C LEU A 762 -6.49 4.31 15.81
N ILE A 763 -7.56 3.51 15.74
CA ILE A 763 -8.48 3.28 16.87
C ILE A 763 -7.73 2.62 18.03
N VAL A 764 -6.99 1.55 17.76
CA VAL A 764 -6.18 0.85 18.76
C VAL A 764 -5.17 1.81 19.40
N GLU A 765 -4.43 2.58 18.59
CA GLU A 765 -3.45 3.54 19.10
C GLU A 765 -4.12 4.64 19.96
N SER A 766 -5.28 5.14 19.53
CA SER A 766 -6.03 6.17 20.26
C SER A 766 -6.54 5.66 21.60
N LEU A 767 -7.09 4.43 21.65
CA LEU A 767 -7.53 3.78 22.89
C LEU A 767 -6.38 3.60 23.88
N GLN A 768 -5.21 3.18 23.39
CA GLN A 768 -4.01 3.08 24.22
C GLN A 768 -3.62 4.45 24.77
N ARG A 769 -3.61 5.52 23.95
CA ARG A 769 -3.32 6.89 24.39
C ARG A 769 -4.31 7.38 25.45
N PHE A 770 -5.61 7.14 25.29
CA PHE A 770 -6.60 7.45 26.31
C PHE A 770 -6.39 6.64 27.58
N HIS A 771 -6.06 5.35 27.49
CA HIS A 771 -5.70 4.54 28.65
C HIS A 771 -4.47 5.08 29.37
N TYR A 772 -3.44 5.54 28.65
CA TYR A 772 -2.23 6.07 29.29
C TYR A 772 -2.51 7.29 30.19
N TYR A 773 -3.52 8.09 29.84
CA TYR A 773 -3.96 9.21 30.66
C TYR A 773 -4.93 8.78 31.78
N TYR A 774 -6.03 8.10 31.44
CA TYR A 774 -7.08 7.75 32.40
C TYR A 774 -6.72 6.55 33.31
N GLY A 775 -5.79 5.70 32.87
CA GLY A 775 -5.54 4.38 33.45
C GLY A 775 -6.82 3.56 33.59
N ASP A 776 -6.88 2.75 34.65
CA ASP A 776 -8.00 1.87 34.96
C ASP A 776 -9.28 2.62 35.42
N SER A 777 -9.22 3.95 35.54
CA SER A 777 -10.34 4.78 36.05
C SER A 777 -11.42 5.06 35.00
N MET A 778 -11.08 4.97 33.71
CA MET A 778 -12.04 5.05 32.63
C MET A 778 -12.37 3.63 32.19
N LYS A 779 -13.62 3.26 32.41
CA LYS A 779 -14.18 1.99 31.96
C LYS A 779 -15.42 2.23 31.13
N ILE A 780 -15.63 1.36 30.15
CA ILE A 780 -16.84 1.28 29.35
C ILE A 780 -17.40 -0.14 29.45
N GLU A 781 -18.69 -0.29 29.17
CA GLU A 781 -19.28 -1.61 29.02
C GLU A 781 -18.77 -2.22 27.71
N PHE A 782 -18.18 -3.42 27.76
CA PHE A 782 -17.55 -4.04 26.59
C PHE A 782 -17.82 -5.55 26.50
N PRO A 783 -18.48 -6.02 25.42
CA PRO A 783 -19.23 -5.23 24.44
C PRO A 783 -20.36 -4.41 25.08
N THR A 784 -20.91 -3.43 24.35
CA THR A 784 -22.06 -2.65 24.83
C THR A 784 -23.24 -3.58 25.15
N ASN A 785 -23.94 -3.34 26.26
CA ASN A 785 -25.01 -4.19 26.81
C ASN A 785 -24.56 -5.58 27.37
N SER A 786 -23.27 -5.82 27.58
CA SER A 786 -22.75 -7.07 28.18
C SER A 786 -22.86 -7.15 29.72
N GLY A 787 -23.03 -6.01 30.39
CA GLY A 787 -22.89 -5.85 31.84
C GLY A 787 -21.43 -5.80 32.34
N GLU A 788 -20.43 -6.03 31.47
CA GLU A 788 -19.02 -6.09 31.87
C GLU A 788 -18.28 -4.76 31.62
N MET A 789 -17.79 -4.14 32.69
CA MET A 789 -16.99 -2.92 32.61
C MET A 789 -15.50 -3.22 32.41
N LYS A 790 -14.93 -2.80 31.28
CA LYS A 790 -13.51 -2.95 30.93
C LYS A 790 -12.83 -1.60 30.77
N ASP A 791 -11.54 -1.53 31.10
CA ASP A 791 -10.73 -0.35 30.79
C ASP A 791 -10.33 -0.31 29.30
N LEU A 792 -9.80 0.84 28.86
CA LEU A 792 -9.48 1.05 27.45
C LEU A 792 -8.26 0.26 26.96
N LEU A 793 -7.38 -0.21 27.85
CA LEU A 793 -6.29 -1.10 27.46
C LEU A 793 -6.85 -2.45 27.03
N HIS A 794 -7.72 -3.03 27.87
CA HIS A 794 -8.42 -4.27 27.55
C HIS A 794 -9.18 -4.19 26.22
N VAL A 795 -9.89 -3.08 25.98
CA VAL A 795 -10.60 -2.86 24.71
C VAL A 795 -9.62 -2.82 23.54
N SER A 796 -8.50 -2.09 23.66
CA SER A 796 -7.48 -2.01 22.61
C SER A 796 -6.82 -3.36 22.30
N GLU A 797 -6.54 -4.17 23.33
CA GLU A 797 -5.99 -5.52 23.19
C GLU A 797 -7.01 -6.47 22.57
N ASN A 798 -8.28 -6.35 22.93
CA ASN A 798 -9.35 -7.15 22.34
C ASN A 798 -9.53 -6.83 20.85
N LEU A 799 -9.53 -5.54 20.46
CA LEU A 799 -9.58 -5.15 19.06
C LEU A 799 -8.35 -5.64 18.28
N SER A 800 -7.16 -5.57 18.87
CA SER A 800 -5.94 -6.11 18.25
C SER A 800 -6.05 -7.62 18.02
N LYS A 801 -6.62 -8.37 18.98
CA LYS A 801 -6.91 -9.81 18.85
C LYS A 801 -7.94 -10.11 17.76
N ARG A 802 -8.99 -9.29 17.64
CA ARG A 802 -10.00 -9.41 16.57
C ARG A 802 -9.37 -9.22 15.19
N LEU A 803 -8.51 -8.21 15.01
CA LEU A 803 -7.76 -8.01 13.77
C LEU A 803 -6.79 -9.15 13.46
N TYR A 804 -6.11 -9.69 14.49
CA TYR A 804 -5.27 -10.87 14.35
C TYR A 804 -6.07 -12.12 13.93
N SER A 805 -7.30 -12.29 14.45
CA SER A 805 -8.15 -13.44 14.17
C SER A 805 -8.53 -13.57 12.69
N ILE A 806 -8.46 -12.47 11.92
CA ILE A 806 -8.62 -12.51 10.46
C ILE A 806 -7.61 -13.48 9.84
N PHE A 807 -6.38 -13.45 10.32
CA PHE A 807 -5.26 -14.24 9.81
C PHE A 807 -5.06 -15.55 10.57
N ALA A 808 -5.38 -15.62 11.85
CA ALA A 808 -5.18 -16.80 12.67
C ALA A 808 -6.07 -17.98 12.23
N LYS A 809 -5.62 -19.20 12.52
CA LYS A 809 -6.47 -20.39 12.36
C LYS A 809 -7.52 -20.43 13.47
N ASN A 810 -8.77 -20.66 13.10
CA ASN A 810 -9.85 -20.95 14.04
C ASN A 810 -9.78 -22.43 14.54
N GLU A 811 -10.75 -22.84 15.34
CA GLU A 811 -10.83 -24.21 15.88
C GLU A 811 -10.94 -25.31 14.79
N ASN A 812 -11.44 -24.97 13.60
CA ASN A 812 -11.52 -25.85 12.43
C ASN A 812 -10.25 -25.82 11.57
N GLY A 813 -9.24 -25.01 11.94
CA GLY A 813 -8.02 -24.81 11.16
C GLY A 813 -8.19 -23.85 9.97
N GLU A 814 -9.31 -23.12 9.89
CA GLU A 814 -9.62 -22.19 8.81
C GLU A 814 -9.18 -20.76 9.17
N ARG A 815 -8.80 -19.98 8.16
CA ARG A 815 -8.49 -18.55 8.30
C ARG A 815 -9.63 -17.72 7.72
N ALA A 816 -10.05 -16.67 8.43
CA ALA A 816 -11.22 -15.89 8.02
C ALA A 816 -11.03 -15.26 6.64
N PHE A 817 -9.83 -14.74 6.34
CA PHE A 817 -9.55 -14.09 5.06
C PHE A 817 -9.75 -15.02 3.84
N ASN A 818 -9.67 -16.34 4.02
CA ASN A 818 -9.88 -17.31 2.94
C ASN A 818 -11.36 -17.49 2.54
N GLY A 819 -12.30 -16.86 3.25
CA GLY A 819 -13.72 -16.86 2.87
C GLY A 819 -14.40 -18.24 2.89
N GLY A 820 -13.87 -19.19 3.68
CA GLY A 820 -14.37 -20.58 3.70
C GLY A 820 -13.94 -21.42 2.50
N ASN A 821 -12.99 -20.96 1.69
CA ASN A 821 -12.47 -21.73 0.57
C ASN A 821 -11.70 -22.97 1.06
N TYR A 822 -12.19 -24.17 0.69
CA TYR A 822 -11.62 -25.43 1.16
C TYR A 822 -10.15 -25.62 0.78
N ILE A 823 -9.77 -25.30 -0.46
CA ILE A 823 -8.39 -25.46 -0.94
C ILE A 823 -7.47 -24.54 -0.13
N LEU A 824 -7.83 -23.27 0.00
CA LEU A 824 -7.01 -22.30 0.72
C LEU A 824 -6.85 -22.60 2.22
N ASN A 825 -7.87 -23.20 2.85
CA ASN A 825 -7.86 -23.51 4.28
C ASN A 825 -7.20 -24.86 4.61
N HIS A 826 -7.36 -25.88 3.78
CA HIS A 826 -7.03 -27.25 4.17
C HIS A 826 -5.95 -27.91 3.33
N ASP A 827 -5.72 -27.45 2.09
CA ASP A 827 -4.64 -27.99 1.27
C ASP A 827 -3.29 -27.66 1.93
N GLU A 828 -2.44 -28.68 2.10
CA GLU A 828 -1.15 -28.54 2.78
C GLU A 828 -0.17 -27.61 2.09
N HIS A 829 -0.40 -27.30 0.81
CA HIS A 829 0.41 -26.39 0.02
C HIS A 829 -0.21 -24.99 -0.07
N PHE A 830 -1.33 -24.70 0.59
CA PHE A 830 -1.94 -23.36 0.63
C PHE A 830 -2.13 -22.83 2.06
N LYS A 831 -2.55 -23.68 3.01
CA LYS A 831 -3.05 -23.29 4.35
C LYS A 831 -2.11 -22.43 5.22
N ASP A 832 -0.81 -22.45 4.94
CA ASP A 832 0.21 -21.72 5.71
C ASP A 832 0.70 -20.43 5.04
N TYR A 833 0.21 -20.14 3.83
CA TYR A 833 0.51 -18.90 3.10
C TYR A 833 -0.56 -17.84 3.35
N ILE A 834 -0.11 -16.61 3.60
CA ILE A 834 -0.96 -15.50 4.00
C ILE A 834 -1.11 -14.52 2.83
N MET A 835 -2.35 -14.25 2.44
CA MET A 835 -2.69 -13.12 1.59
C MET A 835 -3.10 -11.94 2.46
N PHE A 836 -2.76 -10.73 2.03
CA PHE A 836 -3.10 -9.51 2.74
C PHE A 836 -3.93 -8.67 1.80
N TYR A 837 -5.21 -8.55 2.14
CA TYR A 837 -6.22 -7.93 1.31
C TYR A 837 -6.32 -6.43 1.58
N GLU A 838 -7.04 -5.74 0.68
CA GLU A 838 -7.28 -4.32 0.78
C GLU A 838 -8.10 -3.98 2.03
N TYR A 839 -9.20 -4.72 2.18
CA TYR A 839 -10.11 -4.65 3.29
C TYR A 839 -10.76 -6.01 3.54
N PHE A 840 -11.53 -6.12 4.60
CA PHE A 840 -12.09 -7.39 5.06
C PHE A 840 -13.59 -7.29 5.28
N ASN A 841 -14.31 -8.36 4.96
CA ASN A 841 -15.74 -8.43 5.15
C ASN A 841 -16.10 -8.11 6.61
N GLY A 842 -16.97 -7.12 6.81
CA GLY A 842 -17.33 -6.60 8.13
C GLY A 842 -18.02 -7.61 9.06
N ASP A 843 -18.51 -8.73 8.53
CA ASP A 843 -19.19 -9.78 9.30
C ASP A 843 -18.43 -11.11 9.33
N THR A 844 -17.66 -11.44 8.30
CA THR A 844 -17.01 -12.76 8.17
C THR A 844 -15.49 -12.72 8.20
N GLY A 845 -14.87 -11.55 8.08
CA GLY A 845 -13.41 -11.41 8.02
C GLY A 845 -12.78 -11.89 6.70
N MET A 846 -13.60 -12.27 5.70
CA MET A 846 -13.15 -12.63 4.35
C MET A 846 -12.35 -11.50 3.72
N GLY A 847 -11.25 -11.80 3.04
CA GLY A 847 -10.46 -10.80 2.32
C GLY A 847 -11.16 -10.31 1.06
N ILE A 848 -11.16 -9.00 0.81
CA ILE A 848 -11.84 -8.34 -0.31
C ILE A 848 -10.92 -7.27 -0.93
N GLY A 849 -11.12 -6.98 -2.22
CA GLY A 849 -10.29 -6.05 -2.99
C GLY A 849 -8.88 -6.62 -3.22
N ALA A 850 -7.90 -5.75 -3.43
CA ALA A 850 -6.53 -6.14 -3.77
C ALA A 850 -5.95 -7.22 -2.85
N SER A 851 -5.74 -8.44 -3.37
CA SER A 851 -5.30 -9.61 -2.58
C SER A 851 -3.84 -9.58 -2.11
N HIS A 852 -3.06 -8.62 -2.63
CA HIS A 852 -1.64 -8.45 -2.32
C HIS A 852 -1.33 -7.07 -1.72
N GLN A 853 -2.33 -6.40 -1.14
CA GLN A 853 -2.15 -5.14 -0.42
C GLN A 853 -1.45 -5.34 0.94
N THR A 854 -0.22 -5.88 0.90
CA THR A 854 0.77 -5.82 1.98
C THR A 854 1.35 -4.42 2.19
N GLY A 855 0.54 -3.39 1.94
CA GLY A 855 0.78 -2.00 2.23
C GLY A 855 0.34 -1.66 3.65
N TRP A 856 -0.84 -1.04 3.81
CA TRP A 856 -1.35 -0.70 5.15
C TRP A 856 -1.74 -1.92 5.97
N THR A 857 -2.08 -3.06 5.35
CA THR A 857 -2.49 -4.28 6.07
C THR A 857 -1.30 -4.86 6.82
N ALA A 858 -0.08 -4.55 6.39
CA ALA A 858 1.15 -4.89 7.10
C ALA A 858 1.28 -4.21 8.48
N THR A 859 0.41 -3.26 8.84
CA THR A 859 0.31 -2.76 10.23
C THR A 859 0.00 -3.86 11.25
N ILE A 860 -0.55 -5.01 10.82
CA ILE A 860 -0.65 -6.22 11.67
C ILE A 860 0.71 -6.63 12.24
N ALA A 861 1.80 -6.42 11.50
CA ALA A 861 3.14 -6.75 11.97
C ALA A 861 3.53 -5.95 13.21
N LYS A 862 3.07 -4.69 13.31
CA LYS A 862 3.26 -3.84 14.50
C LYS A 862 2.27 -4.21 15.62
N LEU A 863 1.04 -4.60 15.30
CA LEU A 863 0.06 -5.04 16.31
C LEU A 863 0.48 -6.34 17.01
N LEU A 864 1.21 -7.21 16.33
CA LEU A 864 1.76 -8.45 16.89
C LEU A 864 3.00 -8.26 17.77
N GLN A 865 3.60 -7.07 17.79
CA GLN A 865 4.73 -6.79 18.67
C GLN A 865 4.24 -6.64 20.12
N PRO A 866 4.85 -7.36 21.09
CA PRO A 866 4.44 -7.26 22.49
C PRO A 866 4.51 -5.84 23.04
N THR A 867 3.49 -5.45 23.80
CA THR A 867 3.39 -4.15 24.48
C THR A 867 4.18 -4.10 25.80
N ASN A 868 4.76 -5.23 26.24
CA ASN A 868 5.30 -5.43 27.59
C ASN A 868 6.61 -4.68 27.91
N SER A 869 7.18 -3.92 26.98
CA SER A 869 8.50 -3.32 27.13
C SER A 869 8.50 -1.81 27.44
N VAL A 870 7.53 -1.26 28.19
CA VAL A 870 7.69 -0.08 29.09
C VAL A 870 6.34 0.40 29.60
N LYS A 871 6.22 0.50 30.93
CA LYS A 871 5.29 1.42 31.60
C LYS A 871 5.55 2.84 31.08
N GLY A 872 4.81 3.26 30.06
CA GLY A 872 4.52 4.66 29.84
C GLY A 872 5.40 5.47 28.88
N LYS A 873 5.94 4.90 27.80
CA LYS A 873 6.43 5.73 26.68
C LYS A 873 5.92 5.16 25.37
N PHE A 874 4.94 5.85 24.78
CA PHE A 874 4.49 5.54 23.42
C PHE A 874 5.66 5.72 22.46
N SER A 875 6.22 4.59 22.00
CA SER A 875 7.22 4.48 20.94
C SER A 875 6.66 3.65 19.80
#